data_AF-A0A1C6G5X1-F1
#
_entry.id   AF-A0A1C6G5X1-F1
#
_cell.length_a   1.000
_cell.length_b   1.000
_cell.length_c   1.000
_cell.angle_alpha   90.00
_cell.angle_beta   90.00
_cell.angle_gamma   90.00
#
_symmetry.space_group_name_H-M   'P 1'
#
loop_
_entity.id
_entity.type
_entity.pdbx_description
1 polymer ?
#
loop_
_entity_poly.entity_id
_entity_poly.type
_entity_poly.pdbx_seq_one_letter_code
_entity_poly.pdbx_strand_id
1 'polypeptide(L)'
;MFKPKTKSRLKRTLSGALALAMTASLAAVMPAAAEETAKYPYAIFAADEAAGISVNTDSFTLNGNAYTNGVFSTTAQYPNINGTVTDYDDIEDNTEGEETEDVFDVNKDMILIHTKLADKYFTENCDTYNEDYTYSDMNININNSVYVTGRLSLDGNISLNNAVGAVSDVDLSGGNLNGNNTVIYSKFGDIDISNSQASVNGLIYAPFGTVTIDCDNFNMNGLIIAQNVVIDGYGANINYSSSWAELVGTESEELSWTMDDWQYLADTDDDGLPNLIEKEVGSDPYNPDTDGDNLPDGYEALTLGTDSTKPDTDDNGVLDCDEDFDEDGLTNLQEYEHGTEPYNEDTDGDGLKDGEEINTYGTDPLKVDTDDDGLYDGDEIYFETDPLNPDTDGNGTPDGDEKRFQTFIHKVENEDCAVAEVRVSMEGTGNLQKTTTVESIMNKDILCSDVVGLIGEPFEIKTTSKFDKATLTYVIDKSKLGDTEFDNLLFLWYDEENDNFDELDTILDEENSTVSVETTHFSKYMIVDGKEWYRAWQDIYTKINESKGQHIPNATVLISKSSNIYNVNNANRNELIVSNIVDSMSDSDIMSFLTYQNAGGMNTDFTSVKSALKWDPIYYSRTANASYGIGLAAVILNDEAMGYNSKIIFITDSSVSVDSRFLKLAINNKIPIYFFCIGDFNTAALIGYAQLTGGKVYSAKTAAEINQSCNEIGPKTFVGETDTDGDGFTDIEEMSGLIVSSNCKIVNTDYMKADTDDDGLDDNEEVDVELTKVEVPGKQGNPSTFKYYHHMWSDPSDSDTDGDRTVDSSDLNPLVYSFVPYLDILCEYAQNYCSDNNLRNKDDEITLVLEFLRSTKYIGTKWNITAGNINENFIAYVKDNNIDVYNYFLGDDNAVEELFDPLTNEKYDLKHLAATMNAYFEKNDIKSIYSTYYGSMNDMAGWAGDLQQVIDQDILYGKDQYYAHNMSIEAAYQEMSTYLGNRSNSHYGISDVIVDADAVNLYYEYKDNPNMDLNELLNNYLIKMNNKQRFSDFIYNITGSNERSDLKILATSYIRPPMDFLSAGCVYSSSTCNLITENMIYGFASAFCDYYFDLAN
;
A
#
# COMPACT_ATOMS: atom_id res chain seq x y z
N MET A 1 -18.40 21.37 4.16
CA MET A 1 -19.57 20.50 4.44
C MET A 1 -20.49 21.08 5.54
N PHE A 2 -21.54 21.79 5.16
CA PHE A 2 -22.59 22.25 6.07
C PHE A 2 -23.60 21.13 6.39
N LYS A 3 -24.02 21.07 7.66
CA LYS A 3 -25.21 20.33 8.12
C LYS A 3 -26.49 21.08 7.72
N PRO A 4 -27.52 20.40 7.20
CA PRO A 4 -28.90 20.83 7.39
C PRO A 4 -29.56 19.98 8.50
N LYS A 5 -29.87 20.62 9.64
CA LYS A 5 -30.76 20.01 10.63
C LYS A 5 -32.22 20.10 10.14
N THR A 6 -32.69 18.96 9.67
CA THR A 6 -34.04 18.38 9.86
C THR A 6 -35.25 19.07 9.22
N LYS A 7 -35.82 18.39 8.22
CA LYS A 7 -37.06 17.59 8.38
C LYS A 7 -36.99 16.31 7.52
N SER A 8 -37.02 15.17 8.19
CA SER A 8 -37.24 13.82 7.64
C SER A 8 -38.49 13.78 6.74
N ARG A 9 -38.53 13.09 5.60
CA ARG A 9 -38.29 11.64 5.44
C ARG A 9 -37.95 11.29 3.99
N LEU A 10 -36.80 10.67 3.75
CA LEU A 10 -36.69 9.52 2.85
C LEU A 10 -35.69 8.56 3.50
N LYS A 11 -36.16 7.39 3.91
CA LYS A 11 -35.31 6.33 4.48
C LYS A 11 -35.11 5.26 3.41
N ARG A 12 -33.84 5.16 2.96
CA ARG A 12 -33.05 3.95 2.69
C ARG A 12 -33.83 2.67 2.31
N THR A 13 -33.45 2.12 1.16
CA THR A 13 -32.82 0.79 1.10
C THR A 13 -31.93 0.64 -0.14
N LEU A 14 -30.62 0.86 -0.01
CA LEU A 14 -29.63 -0.02 -0.66
C LEU A 14 -28.76 -0.62 0.44
N SER A 15 -28.99 -1.89 0.74
CA SER A 15 -28.15 -2.74 1.59
C SER A 15 -28.36 -4.15 1.09
N GLY A 16 -27.31 -4.74 0.51
CA GLY A 16 -27.40 -6.05 -0.14
C GLY A 16 -27.71 -7.21 0.81
N ALA A 17 -28.34 -8.25 0.28
CA ALA A 17 -28.20 -9.64 0.71
C ALA A 17 -28.90 -10.60 -0.28
N LEU A 18 -28.12 -11.34 -1.08
CA LEU A 18 -28.43 -12.72 -1.48
C LEU A 18 -27.96 -13.59 -0.29
N ALA A 19 -28.58 -14.69 0.17
CA ALA A 19 -29.32 -15.72 -0.55
C ALA A 19 -30.02 -16.71 0.44
N LEU A 20 -30.65 -17.74 -0.17
CA LEU A 20 -30.96 -19.10 0.31
C LEU A 20 -32.32 -19.36 1.00
N ALA A 21 -33.25 -20.01 0.27
CA ALA A 21 -33.45 -21.48 0.31
C ALA A 21 -34.79 -21.92 -0.32
N MET A 22 -34.69 -22.94 -1.19
CA MET A 22 -35.66 -23.99 -1.60
C MET A 22 -37.17 -23.84 -1.28
N THR A 23 -38.03 -24.19 -2.24
CA THR A 23 -38.96 -25.35 -2.11
C THR A 23 -39.81 -25.61 -3.36
N ALA A 24 -40.25 -26.87 -3.45
CA ALA A 24 -40.83 -27.55 -4.59
C ALA A 24 -42.36 -27.38 -4.77
N SER A 25 -42.77 -27.41 -6.05
CA SER A 25 -43.94 -28.07 -6.67
C SER A 25 -45.34 -28.08 -6.01
N LEU A 26 -46.30 -27.58 -6.82
CA LEU A 26 -47.62 -28.14 -7.21
C LEU A 26 -48.86 -28.04 -6.29
N ALA A 27 -49.83 -27.31 -6.86
CA ALA A 27 -51.27 -27.62 -7.04
C ALA A 27 -52.33 -27.06 -6.05
N ALA A 28 -52.84 -25.88 -6.45
CA ALA A 28 -54.24 -25.44 -6.62
C ALA A 28 -55.41 -26.11 -5.85
N VAL A 29 -56.25 -25.27 -5.22
CA VAL A 29 -57.73 -25.31 -5.36
C VAL A 29 -58.33 -23.89 -5.29
N MET A 30 -58.90 -23.43 -6.40
CA MET A 30 -59.80 -22.25 -6.58
C MET A 30 -61.25 -22.59 -6.14
N PRO A 31 -62.21 -21.64 -5.90
CA PRO A 31 -62.53 -20.52 -6.83
C PRO A 31 -63.16 -19.20 -6.30
N ALA A 32 -63.09 -18.18 -7.18
CA ALA A 32 -64.01 -17.06 -7.48
C ALA A 32 -64.27 -15.99 -6.39
N ALA A 33 -64.18 -14.69 -6.66
CA ALA A 33 -64.29 -13.93 -7.91
C ALA A 33 -63.18 -12.86 -7.99
N ALA A 34 -62.54 -12.72 -9.14
CA ALA A 34 -61.65 -11.59 -9.40
C ALA A 34 -62.52 -10.36 -9.75
N GLU A 35 -62.41 -9.30 -8.96
CA GLU A 35 -62.68 -7.96 -9.47
C GLU A 35 -61.61 -7.67 -10.53
N GLU A 36 -62.02 -7.45 -11.77
CA GLU A 36 -61.12 -6.90 -12.79
C GLU A 36 -60.72 -5.49 -12.34
N THR A 37 -59.46 -5.32 -11.93
CA THR A 37 -58.84 -4.00 -11.76
C THR A 37 -58.74 -3.33 -13.14
N ALA A 38 -59.18 -2.08 -13.24
CA ALA A 38 -59.24 -1.35 -14.50
C ALA A 38 -57.82 -0.96 -14.98
N LYS A 39 -57.37 -1.53 -16.10
CA LYS A 39 -56.11 -1.22 -16.79
C LYS A 39 -56.11 0.21 -17.35
N TYR A 40 -54.93 0.80 -17.60
CA TYR A 40 -54.85 2.08 -18.32
C TYR A 40 -55.63 2.00 -19.65
N PRO A 41 -56.67 2.83 -19.85
CA PRO A 41 -57.63 2.64 -20.94
C PRO A 41 -57.24 3.39 -22.23
N TYR A 42 -56.04 3.99 -22.28
CA TYR A 42 -55.62 4.89 -23.35
C TYR A 42 -54.98 4.13 -24.51
N ALA A 43 -55.45 4.40 -25.73
CA ALA A 43 -54.77 4.02 -26.96
C ALA A 43 -53.61 4.96 -27.29
N ILE A 44 -53.67 6.22 -26.85
CA ILE A 44 -52.61 7.22 -26.98
C ILE A 44 -52.50 7.98 -25.65
N PHE A 45 -51.30 8.08 -25.09
CA PHE A 45 -50.98 8.84 -23.88
C PHE A 45 -49.76 9.74 -24.15
N ALA A 46 -49.88 11.03 -23.81
CA ALA A 46 -48.80 12.02 -23.85
C ALA A 46 -48.75 12.78 -22.51
N ALA A 47 -47.58 12.91 -21.87
CA ALA A 47 -47.49 13.58 -20.55
C ALA A 47 -47.06 15.04 -20.61
N ASP A 48 -46.60 15.53 -21.76
CA ASP A 48 -46.11 16.90 -21.90
C ASP A 48 -47.22 17.95 -21.80
N GLU A 49 -47.00 18.99 -21.00
CA GLU A 49 -47.96 20.11 -20.82
C GLU A 49 -47.92 21.13 -21.97
N ALA A 50 -46.80 21.26 -22.68
CA ALA A 50 -46.57 22.28 -23.71
C ALA A 50 -46.97 21.82 -25.13
N ALA A 51 -46.65 20.59 -25.54
CA ALA A 51 -46.78 20.11 -26.92
C ALA A 51 -47.91 19.08 -27.15
N GLY A 52 -48.15 18.15 -26.22
CA GLY A 52 -49.33 17.26 -26.20
C GLY A 52 -49.47 16.28 -27.39
N ILE A 53 -50.67 16.14 -27.94
CA ILE A 53 -50.98 15.25 -29.08
C ILE A 53 -51.39 16.06 -30.31
N SER A 54 -50.63 15.95 -31.40
CA SER A 54 -50.91 16.65 -32.66
C SER A 54 -51.12 15.68 -33.82
N VAL A 55 -52.28 15.79 -34.50
CA VAL A 55 -52.66 14.89 -35.61
C VAL A 55 -52.93 15.68 -36.89
N ASN A 56 -51.93 15.75 -37.77
CA ASN A 56 -52.00 16.46 -39.05
C ASN A 56 -52.27 15.49 -40.22
N THR A 57 -53.52 15.05 -40.37
CA THR A 57 -53.91 14.10 -41.44
C THR A 57 -55.21 14.48 -42.15
N ASP A 58 -55.40 14.01 -43.40
CA ASP A 58 -56.67 14.18 -44.12
C ASP A 58 -57.79 13.30 -43.53
N SER A 59 -57.43 12.12 -42.98
CA SER A 59 -58.37 11.18 -42.38
C SER A 59 -57.82 10.51 -41.12
N PHE A 60 -58.57 10.62 -40.01
CA PHE A 60 -58.17 10.05 -38.73
C PHE A 60 -59.30 9.18 -38.15
N THR A 61 -58.97 7.97 -37.68
CA THR A 61 -59.86 7.11 -36.92
C THR A 61 -59.16 6.61 -35.66
N LEU A 62 -59.80 6.81 -34.50
CA LEU A 62 -59.32 6.31 -33.21
C LEU A 62 -60.42 5.45 -32.59
N ASN A 63 -60.14 4.16 -32.34
CA ASN A 63 -61.03 3.26 -31.62
C ASN A 63 -60.46 2.97 -30.23
N GLY A 64 -60.58 3.92 -29.31
CA GLY A 64 -59.98 3.91 -27.99
C GLY A 64 -59.97 5.30 -27.36
N ASN A 65 -59.47 5.41 -26.12
CA ASN A 65 -59.34 6.70 -25.45
C ASN A 65 -57.97 7.34 -25.75
N ALA A 66 -57.87 8.67 -25.73
CA ALA A 66 -56.61 9.40 -25.77
C ALA A 66 -56.52 10.33 -24.55
N TYR A 67 -55.33 10.51 -24.01
CA TYR A 67 -55.06 11.39 -22.88
C TYR A 67 -53.80 12.23 -23.14
N THR A 68 -53.84 13.51 -22.82
CA THR A 68 -52.69 14.42 -22.88
C THR A 68 -52.75 15.48 -21.80
N ASN A 69 -51.60 15.84 -21.21
CA ASN A 69 -51.50 17.00 -20.30
C ASN A 69 -51.47 18.34 -21.07
N GLY A 70 -50.98 18.32 -22.31
CA GLY A 70 -51.05 19.46 -23.24
C GLY A 70 -52.34 19.48 -24.07
N VAL A 71 -52.24 19.98 -25.30
CA VAL A 71 -53.42 20.14 -26.19
C VAL A 71 -53.57 18.94 -27.12
N PHE A 72 -54.79 18.43 -27.28
CA PHE A 72 -55.12 17.52 -28.38
C PHE A 72 -55.57 18.32 -29.61
N SER A 73 -54.81 18.25 -30.71
CA SER A 73 -55.11 18.97 -31.94
C SER A 73 -55.22 18.04 -33.15
N THR A 74 -56.16 18.32 -34.07
CA THR A 74 -56.26 17.59 -35.33
C THR A 74 -56.70 18.45 -36.50
N THR A 75 -56.07 18.25 -37.67
CA THR A 75 -56.44 18.93 -38.92
C THR A 75 -57.45 18.16 -39.78
N ALA A 76 -57.77 16.91 -39.41
CA ALA A 76 -58.71 16.08 -40.14
C ALA A 76 -60.10 16.74 -40.17
N GLN A 77 -60.70 16.84 -41.36
CA GLN A 77 -61.99 17.54 -41.51
C GLN A 77 -63.15 16.84 -40.77
N TYR A 78 -63.06 15.51 -40.62
CA TYR A 78 -64.06 14.67 -39.94
C TYR A 78 -63.38 13.48 -39.22
N PRO A 79 -62.69 13.71 -38.08
CA PRO A 79 -62.06 12.62 -37.33
C PRO A 79 -63.13 11.68 -36.76
N ASN A 80 -62.90 10.37 -36.86
CA ASN A 80 -63.80 9.34 -36.34
C ASN A 80 -63.23 8.77 -35.03
N ILE A 81 -63.54 9.41 -33.91
CA ILE A 81 -63.09 9.01 -32.58
C ILE A 81 -64.20 8.22 -31.87
N ASN A 82 -63.97 6.93 -31.68
CA ASN A 82 -64.83 5.99 -30.96
C ASN A 82 -64.25 5.69 -29.57
N GLY A 83 -64.17 6.73 -28.73
CA GLY A 83 -63.66 6.72 -27.35
C GLY A 83 -63.70 8.12 -26.74
N THR A 84 -62.98 8.37 -25.67
CA THR A 84 -62.85 9.70 -25.04
C THR A 84 -61.47 10.30 -25.29
N VAL A 85 -61.43 11.61 -25.58
CA VAL A 85 -60.20 12.40 -25.52
C VAL A 85 -60.25 13.21 -24.24
N THR A 86 -59.15 13.27 -23.50
CA THR A 86 -58.96 14.13 -22.34
C THR A 86 -57.69 14.93 -22.59
N ASP A 87 -57.80 16.25 -22.59
CA ASP A 87 -56.69 17.18 -22.79
C ASP A 87 -56.68 18.27 -21.70
N TYR A 88 -55.73 19.20 -21.81
CA TYR A 88 -55.59 20.34 -20.90
C TYR A 88 -56.91 21.09 -20.60
N ASP A 89 -57.79 21.25 -21.60
CA ASP A 89 -59.04 22.01 -21.44
C ASP A 89 -60.11 21.24 -20.62
N ASP A 90 -59.98 19.91 -20.53
CA ASP A 90 -60.90 19.01 -19.81
C ASP A 90 -60.46 18.70 -18.36
N ILE A 91 -59.23 19.07 -17.98
CA ILE A 91 -58.68 18.84 -16.64
C ILE A 91 -59.19 19.98 -15.71
N GLU A 92 -60.24 19.71 -14.91
CA GLU A 92 -60.70 20.66 -13.89
C GLU A 92 -59.64 20.83 -12.79
N ASP A 93 -59.18 22.07 -12.60
CA ASP A 93 -58.24 22.51 -11.56
C ASP A 93 -58.81 22.26 -10.14
N ASN A 94 -58.70 21.02 -9.65
CA ASN A 94 -59.10 20.64 -8.29
C ASN A 94 -57.97 21.00 -7.30
N THR A 95 -57.76 22.30 -7.08
CA THR A 95 -56.83 22.82 -6.05
C THR A 95 -57.36 22.68 -4.61
N GLU A 96 -57.98 21.56 -4.23
CA GLU A 96 -58.28 21.23 -2.82
C GLU A 96 -58.28 19.70 -2.60
N GLY A 97 -57.10 19.08 -2.55
CA GLY A 97 -56.90 17.70 -2.10
C GLY A 97 -55.62 17.59 -1.28
N GLU A 98 -55.70 17.05 -0.05
CA GLU A 98 -54.54 16.79 0.80
C GLU A 98 -53.54 15.87 0.07
N GLU A 99 -52.25 16.26 0.03
CA GLU A 99 -51.15 15.42 -0.47
C GLU A 99 -51.12 14.10 0.29
N THR A 100 -51.61 13.04 -0.35
CA THR A 100 -51.33 11.67 0.06
C THR A 100 -50.17 11.18 -0.80
N GLU A 101 -48.99 11.04 -0.20
CA GLU A 101 -47.81 10.40 -0.82
C GLU A 101 -48.21 9.01 -1.40
N ASP A 102 -47.71 8.71 -2.60
CA ASP A 102 -47.71 7.41 -3.31
C ASP A 102 -48.94 6.98 -4.14
N VAL A 103 -49.72 7.90 -4.72
CA VAL A 103 -50.75 7.54 -5.72
C VAL A 103 -50.45 8.21 -7.06
N PHE A 104 -50.17 7.40 -8.10
CA PHE A 104 -49.98 7.84 -9.49
C PHE A 104 -51.07 8.85 -9.91
N ASP A 105 -50.67 10.09 -10.17
CA ASP A 105 -51.51 11.17 -10.68
C ASP A 105 -51.29 11.30 -12.18
N VAL A 106 -52.29 10.87 -12.95
CA VAL A 106 -52.23 10.90 -14.42
C VAL A 106 -51.99 12.32 -14.99
N ASN A 107 -52.29 13.38 -14.22
CA ASN A 107 -52.06 14.77 -14.64
C ASN A 107 -50.62 15.25 -14.40
N LYS A 108 -49.76 14.45 -13.74
CA LYS A 108 -48.38 14.83 -13.38
C LYS A 108 -47.35 13.74 -13.70
N ASP A 109 -47.76 12.49 -13.66
CA ASP A 109 -46.87 11.34 -13.70
C ASP A 109 -46.87 10.65 -15.07
N MET A 110 -45.68 10.31 -15.57
CA MET A 110 -45.49 9.49 -16.76
C MET A 110 -45.72 8.00 -16.45
N ILE A 111 -46.25 7.25 -17.42
CA ILE A 111 -46.42 5.79 -17.30
C ILE A 111 -45.08 5.10 -17.62
N LEU A 112 -44.38 4.65 -16.57
CA LEU A 112 -43.09 3.98 -16.62
C LEU A 112 -43.25 2.46 -16.57
N ILE A 113 -42.67 1.74 -17.55
CA ILE A 113 -42.71 0.27 -17.65
C ILE A 113 -41.39 -0.34 -18.14
N HIS A 114 -40.26 0.34 -17.89
CA HIS A 114 -38.93 -0.04 -18.38
C HIS A 114 -38.55 -1.47 -17.98
N THR A 115 -38.75 -1.84 -16.72
CA THR A 115 -38.44 -3.16 -16.17
C THR A 115 -39.30 -4.24 -16.82
N LYS A 116 -40.62 -4.01 -16.96
CA LYS A 116 -41.53 -4.92 -17.68
C LYS A 116 -41.10 -5.17 -19.12
N LEU A 117 -40.59 -4.14 -19.83
CA LEU A 117 -40.12 -4.28 -21.20
C LEU A 117 -38.78 -5.04 -21.27
N ALA A 118 -37.82 -4.69 -20.40
CA ALA A 118 -36.54 -5.37 -20.29
C ALA A 118 -36.69 -6.86 -19.97
N ASP A 119 -37.42 -7.20 -18.91
CA ASP A 119 -37.65 -8.58 -18.45
C ASP A 119 -38.34 -9.47 -19.49
N LYS A 120 -39.15 -8.87 -20.36
CA LYS A 120 -39.93 -9.61 -21.34
C LYS A 120 -39.24 -9.72 -22.70
N TYR A 121 -38.59 -8.66 -23.16
CA TYR A 121 -38.11 -8.58 -24.55
C TYR A 121 -36.60 -8.43 -24.66
N PHE A 122 -35.95 -7.71 -23.76
CA PHE A 122 -34.51 -7.41 -23.82
C PHE A 122 -33.74 -8.28 -22.82
N THR A 123 -33.90 -9.60 -22.96
CA THR A 123 -33.24 -10.64 -22.14
C THR A 123 -32.04 -11.25 -22.87
N GLU A 124 -31.45 -12.34 -22.37
CA GLU A 124 -30.28 -13.02 -22.95
C GLU A 124 -30.40 -13.39 -24.45
N ASN A 125 -31.60 -13.42 -25.03
CA ASN A 125 -31.81 -13.70 -26.46
C ASN A 125 -31.98 -12.44 -27.32
N CYS A 126 -31.65 -11.27 -26.79
CA CYS A 126 -31.67 -9.98 -27.48
C CYS A 126 -30.32 -9.71 -28.16
N ASP A 127 -30.35 -9.24 -29.40
CA ASP A 127 -29.17 -8.73 -30.09
C ASP A 127 -28.87 -7.33 -29.53
N THR A 128 -27.72 -7.13 -28.88
CA THR A 128 -27.35 -5.87 -28.23
C THR A 128 -26.20 -5.15 -28.95
N TYR A 129 -26.28 -3.82 -29.06
CA TYR A 129 -25.24 -2.97 -29.63
C TYR A 129 -24.90 -1.83 -28.65
N ASN A 130 -23.60 -1.58 -28.45
CA ASN A 130 -23.11 -0.64 -27.42
C ASN A 130 -22.84 0.79 -27.94
N GLU A 131 -23.16 1.05 -29.21
CA GLU A 131 -23.01 2.33 -29.90
C GLU A 131 -24.19 2.49 -30.87
N ASP A 132 -24.26 3.61 -31.58
CA ASP A 132 -25.24 3.84 -32.65
C ASP A 132 -25.24 2.70 -33.68
N TYR A 133 -26.43 2.20 -34.00
CA TYR A 133 -26.63 1.12 -34.95
C TYR A 133 -27.53 1.54 -36.11
N THR A 134 -26.95 1.67 -37.30
CA THR A 134 -27.67 1.95 -38.54
C THR A 134 -27.66 0.74 -39.48
N TYR A 135 -28.82 0.34 -39.98
CA TYR A 135 -28.95 -0.76 -40.94
C TYR A 135 -29.92 -0.42 -42.08
N SER A 136 -29.42 -0.44 -43.33
CA SER A 136 -30.19 -0.17 -44.54
C SER A 136 -30.13 -1.37 -45.50
N ASP A 137 -31.30 -1.90 -45.85
CA ASP A 137 -31.47 -2.96 -46.86
C ASP A 137 -32.86 -2.85 -47.49
N MET A 138 -33.02 -3.37 -48.71
CA MET A 138 -34.32 -3.44 -49.38
C MET A 138 -35.37 -4.18 -48.54
N ASN A 139 -34.99 -5.22 -47.80
CA ASN A 139 -35.90 -5.95 -46.90
C ASN A 139 -35.20 -6.28 -45.57
N ILE A 140 -35.71 -5.71 -44.49
CA ILE A 140 -35.21 -5.90 -43.12
C ILE A 140 -36.19 -6.78 -42.36
N ASN A 141 -35.71 -7.88 -41.76
CA ASN A 141 -36.55 -8.80 -40.99
C ASN A 141 -35.97 -8.99 -39.59
N ILE A 142 -36.61 -8.39 -38.58
CA ILE A 142 -36.21 -8.49 -37.18
C ILE A 142 -37.08 -9.55 -36.50
N ASN A 143 -36.47 -10.70 -36.19
CA ASN A 143 -37.17 -11.85 -35.57
C ASN A 143 -36.80 -12.05 -34.10
N ASN A 144 -35.60 -11.63 -33.71
CA ASN A 144 -35.17 -11.54 -32.31
C ASN A 144 -35.28 -10.09 -31.86
N SER A 145 -35.32 -9.86 -30.55
CA SER A 145 -35.29 -8.49 -30.03
C SER A 145 -33.95 -7.84 -30.35
N VAL A 146 -33.95 -6.53 -30.64
CA VAL A 146 -32.73 -5.73 -30.81
C VAL A 146 -32.75 -4.61 -29.77
N TYR A 147 -31.64 -4.40 -29.06
CA TYR A 147 -31.47 -3.31 -28.11
C TYR A 147 -30.16 -2.56 -28.38
N VAL A 148 -30.20 -1.23 -28.42
CA VAL A 148 -29.05 -0.38 -28.76
C VAL A 148 -28.84 0.62 -27.62
N THR A 149 -27.62 0.80 -27.13
CA THR A 149 -27.33 1.85 -26.12
C THR A 149 -27.20 3.23 -26.77
N GLY A 150 -26.79 3.31 -28.03
CA GLY A 150 -26.91 4.52 -28.85
C GLY A 150 -28.25 4.60 -29.59
N ARG A 151 -28.25 5.31 -30.72
CA ARG A 151 -29.39 5.45 -31.65
C ARG A 151 -29.57 4.21 -32.53
N LEU A 152 -30.82 3.81 -32.77
CA LEU A 152 -31.19 2.73 -33.71
C LEU A 152 -31.84 3.31 -34.97
N SER A 153 -31.22 3.12 -36.15
CA SER A 153 -31.80 3.56 -37.44
C SER A 153 -31.96 2.41 -38.42
N LEU A 154 -33.19 2.13 -38.86
CA LEU A 154 -33.52 1.11 -39.87
C LEU A 154 -34.14 1.75 -41.12
N ASP A 155 -33.58 1.47 -42.30
CA ASP A 155 -34.06 2.00 -43.59
C ASP A 155 -34.34 0.89 -44.61
N GLY A 156 -35.62 0.69 -44.98
CA GLY A 156 -35.99 -0.39 -45.89
C GLY A 156 -37.47 -0.80 -45.88
N ASN A 157 -37.77 -2.00 -46.39
CA ASN A 157 -39.04 -2.67 -46.09
C ASN A 157 -38.88 -3.47 -44.80
N ILE A 158 -39.40 -2.94 -43.69
CA ILE A 158 -39.13 -3.41 -42.34
C ILE A 158 -40.25 -4.34 -41.86
N SER A 159 -39.90 -5.56 -41.47
CA SER A 159 -40.79 -6.51 -40.80
C SER A 159 -40.30 -6.78 -39.38
N LEU A 160 -41.05 -6.33 -38.38
CA LEU A 160 -40.74 -6.50 -36.95
C LEU A 160 -41.65 -7.59 -36.37
N ASN A 161 -41.07 -8.72 -35.96
CA ASN A 161 -41.79 -9.83 -35.33
C ASN A 161 -41.51 -9.95 -33.81
N ASN A 162 -40.72 -9.03 -33.25
CA ASN A 162 -40.34 -8.98 -31.84
C ASN A 162 -40.09 -7.51 -31.40
N ALA A 163 -39.25 -7.22 -30.41
CA ALA A 163 -38.98 -5.84 -29.96
C ALA A 163 -37.78 -5.19 -30.65
N VAL A 164 -37.84 -3.88 -30.86
CA VAL A 164 -36.67 -3.03 -31.12
C VAL A 164 -36.63 -1.95 -30.06
N GLY A 165 -35.45 -1.69 -29.51
CA GLY A 165 -35.24 -0.76 -28.41
C GLY A 165 -33.93 0.01 -28.55
N ALA A 166 -33.93 1.27 -28.11
CA ALA A 166 -32.73 2.07 -27.93
C ALA A 166 -32.75 2.79 -26.57
N VAL A 167 -31.58 3.12 -26.01
CA VAL A 167 -31.49 4.08 -24.89
C VAL A 167 -31.74 5.49 -25.42
N SER A 168 -31.18 5.83 -26.59
CA SER A 168 -31.43 7.05 -27.36
C SER A 168 -32.51 6.83 -28.43
N ASP A 169 -32.44 7.51 -29.58
CA ASP A 169 -33.50 7.56 -30.60
C ASP A 169 -33.72 6.25 -31.36
N VAL A 170 -34.93 6.06 -31.89
CA VAL A 170 -35.28 4.98 -32.83
C VAL A 170 -35.89 5.56 -34.12
N ASP A 171 -35.19 5.41 -35.25
CA ASP A 171 -35.73 5.75 -36.58
C ASP A 171 -36.09 4.52 -37.40
N LEU A 172 -37.32 4.52 -37.92
CA LEU A 172 -37.80 3.53 -38.87
C LEU A 172 -38.24 4.25 -40.15
N SER A 173 -37.54 4.04 -41.25
CA SER A 173 -37.73 4.80 -42.49
C SER A 173 -37.73 3.93 -43.75
N GLY A 174 -38.11 4.54 -44.89
CA GLY A 174 -38.03 3.92 -46.21
C GLY A 174 -39.35 3.35 -46.73
N GLY A 175 -39.38 2.04 -46.99
CA GLY A 175 -40.47 1.31 -47.64
C GLY A 175 -41.68 1.06 -46.73
N ASN A 176 -42.19 -0.16 -46.68
CA ASN A 176 -43.30 -0.52 -45.79
C ASN A 176 -42.79 -1.00 -44.42
N LEU A 177 -43.43 -0.57 -43.33
CA LEU A 177 -43.26 -1.12 -41.98
C LEU A 177 -44.42 -2.07 -41.63
N ASN A 178 -44.11 -3.30 -41.24
CA ASN A 178 -45.07 -4.27 -40.76
C ASN A 178 -44.63 -4.85 -39.41
N GLY A 179 -45.24 -4.36 -38.34
CA GLY A 179 -45.04 -4.82 -36.98
C GLY A 179 -46.10 -5.85 -36.58
N ASN A 180 -45.69 -7.07 -36.26
CA ASN A 180 -46.59 -8.14 -35.82
C ASN A 180 -46.29 -8.56 -34.38
N ASN A 181 -47.11 -8.08 -33.45
CA ASN A 181 -46.88 -8.19 -32.00
C ASN A 181 -45.52 -7.60 -31.56
N THR A 182 -45.21 -6.39 -32.04
CA THR A 182 -43.90 -5.73 -31.86
C THR A 182 -43.91 -4.72 -30.70
N VAL A 183 -42.74 -4.47 -30.11
CA VAL A 183 -42.48 -3.28 -29.28
C VAL A 183 -41.48 -2.39 -30.01
N ILE A 184 -41.73 -1.09 -30.05
CA ILE A 184 -40.78 -0.07 -30.51
C ILE A 184 -40.53 0.83 -29.29
N TYR A 185 -39.30 0.81 -28.79
CA TYR A 185 -38.95 1.37 -27.47
C TYR A 185 -37.79 2.35 -27.59
N SER A 186 -37.94 3.53 -27.01
CA SER A 186 -36.84 4.42 -26.69
C SER A 186 -36.85 4.68 -25.18
N LYS A 187 -35.70 4.56 -24.50
CA LYS A 187 -35.60 4.82 -23.06
C LYS A 187 -35.69 6.33 -22.79
N PHE A 188 -34.85 7.13 -23.46
CA PHE A 188 -34.75 8.58 -23.24
C PHE A 188 -34.95 9.43 -24.50
N GLY A 189 -34.70 8.88 -25.70
CA GLY A 189 -34.78 9.62 -26.97
C GLY A 189 -36.13 9.53 -27.70
N ASP A 190 -36.15 10.00 -28.94
CA ASP A 190 -37.33 10.07 -29.80
C ASP A 190 -37.61 8.77 -30.57
N ILE A 191 -38.82 8.62 -31.10
CA ILE A 191 -39.17 7.54 -32.05
C ILE A 191 -39.78 8.16 -33.31
N ASP A 192 -39.09 8.01 -34.43
CA ASP A 192 -39.51 8.51 -35.73
C ASP A 192 -39.89 7.35 -36.67
N ILE A 193 -41.13 7.35 -37.16
CA ILE A 193 -41.64 6.37 -38.14
C ILE A 193 -42.03 7.10 -39.42
N SER A 194 -41.14 7.08 -40.42
CA SER A 194 -41.27 7.79 -41.71
C SER A 194 -41.43 6.85 -42.92
N ASN A 195 -41.99 5.66 -42.69
CA ASN A 195 -42.22 4.66 -43.73
C ASN A 195 -43.39 5.05 -44.67
N SER A 196 -43.30 4.67 -45.95
CA SER A 196 -44.37 4.92 -46.93
C SER A 196 -45.74 4.38 -46.49
N GLN A 197 -45.78 3.21 -45.85
CA GLN A 197 -46.96 2.64 -45.23
C GLN A 197 -46.54 1.91 -43.95
N ALA A 198 -47.31 2.04 -42.87
CA ALA A 198 -47.00 1.39 -41.60
C ALA A 198 -48.23 0.68 -41.03
N SER A 199 -48.04 -0.58 -40.67
CA SER A 199 -49.03 -1.40 -39.97
C SER A 199 -48.40 -2.00 -38.72
N VAL A 200 -48.72 -1.48 -37.54
CA VAL A 200 -48.11 -1.86 -36.26
C VAL A 200 -49.16 -2.50 -35.35
N ASN A 201 -49.07 -3.80 -35.13
CA ASN A 201 -49.78 -4.47 -34.04
C ASN A 201 -48.82 -4.58 -32.86
N GLY A 202 -48.86 -3.62 -31.92
CA GLY A 202 -47.73 -3.43 -31.02
C GLY A 202 -47.88 -2.33 -29.95
N LEU A 203 -46.79 -2.09 -29.23
CA LEU A 203 -46.60 -0.95 -28.32
C LEU A 203 -45.51 -0.03 -28.90
N ILE A 204 -45.77 1.27 -28.94
CA ILE A 204 -44.77 2.32 -29.20
C ILE A 204 -44.58 3.09 -27.89
N TYR A 205 -43.34 3.14 -27.39
CA TYR A 205 -43.05 3.57 -26.02
C TYR A 205 -41.81 4.46 -25.97
N ALA A 206 -41.98 5.77 -25.70
CA ALA A 206 -40.91 6.77 -25.57
C ALA A 206 -41.23 7.75 -24.43
N PRO A 207 -41.13 7.34 -23.16
CA PRO A 207 -41.65 8.10 -22.02
C PRO A 207 -40.93 9.44 -21.78
N PHE A 208 -39.77 9.70 -22.39
CA PHE A 208 -39.07 10.98 -22.31
C PHE A 208 -38.84 11.64 -23.67
N GLY A 209 -39.36 11.03 -24.74
CA GLY A 209 -39.19 11.52 -26.11
C GLY A 209 -40.50 11.71 -26.87
N THR A 210 -40.37 12.23 -28.07
CA THR A 210 -41.43 12.46 -29.04
C THR A 210 -41.60 11.23 -29.92
N VAL A 211 -42.85 10.78 -30.09
CA VAL A 211 -43.22 9.80 -31.12
C VAL A 211 -43.74 10.54 -32.34
N THR A 212 -42.96 10.56 -33.42
CA THR A 212 -43.36 11.12 -34.72
C THR A 212 -43.72 10.01 -35.69
N ILE A 213 -44.91 10.10 -36.29
CA ILE A 213 -45.35 9.17 -37.32
C ILE A 213 -45.64 9.98 -38.58
N ASP A 214 -44.79 9.88 -39.60
CA ASP A 214 -44.94 10.52 -40.91
C ASP A 214 -45.13 9.45 -42.01
N CYS A 215 -46.37 8.97 -42.16
CA CYS A 215 -46.69 7.87 -43.08
C CYS A 215 -47.89 8.22 -43.97
N ASP A 216 -47.90 7.81 -45.24
CA ASP A 216 -49.09 8.02 -46.09
C ASP A 216 -50.32 7.33 -45.46
N ASN A 217 -50.19 6.08 -44.99
CA ASN A 217 -51.20 5.46 -44.14
C ASN A 217 -50.57 4.72 -42.96
N PHE A 218 -51.00 5.09 -41.76
CA PHE A 218 -50.64 4.42 -40.51
C PHE A 218 -51.83 3.60 -39.98
N ASN A 219 -51.63 2.31 -39.71
CA ASN A 219 -52.64 1.44 -39.09
C ASN A 219 -52.05 0.80 -37.84
N MET A 220 -52.72 0.93 -36.70
CA MET A 220 -52.27 0.36 -35.45
C MET A 220 -53.36 -0.44 -34.74
N ASN A 221 -52.96 -1.56 -34.14
CA ASN A 221 -53.74 -2.27 -33.13
C ASN A 221 -52.85 -2.41 -31.88
N GLY A 222 -52.98 -1.49 -30.91
CA GLY A 222 -51.90 -1.28 -29.96
C GLY A 222 -52.11 -0.10 -29.00
N LEU A 223 -51.00 0.37 -28.42
CA LEU A 223 -50.92 1.54 -27.56
C LEU A 223 -49.71 2.41 -27.94
N ILE A 224 -49.84 3.73 -27.84
CA ILE A 224 -48.74 4.70 -27.92
C ILE A 224 -48.64 5.41 -26.56
N ILE A 225 -47.46 5.42 -25.95
CA ILE A 225 -47.18 6.13 -24.69
C ILE A 225 -45.87 6.89 -24.91
N ALA A 226 -45.91 8.21 -24.77
CA ALA A 226 -44.75 9.06 -25.02
C ALA A 226 -44.78 10.34 -24.18
N GLN A 227 -43.69 11.11 -24.19
CA GLN A 227 -43.72 12.49 -23.71
C GLN A 227 -44.63 13.31 -24.64
N ASN A 228 -44.35 13.25 -25.95
CA ASN A 228 -45.08 13.96 -27.01
C ASN A 228 -45.50 13.00 -28.14
N VAL A 229 -46.64 13.26 -28.80
CA VAL A 229 -47.09 12.44 -29.95
C VAL A 229 -47.46 13.34 -31.13
N VAL A 230 -46.80 13.12 -32.26
CA VAL A 230 -47.04 13.82 -33.53
C VAL A 230 -47.38 12.80 -34.61
N ILE A 231 -48.54 12.94 -35.24
CA ILE A 231 -48.99 12.07 -36.34
C ILE A 231 -49.22 12.93 -37.58
N ASP A 232 -48.30 12.83 -38.51
CA ASP A 232 -48.28 13.52 -39.80
C ASP A 232 -48.50 12.51 -40.95
N GLY A 233 -49.20 12.94 -42.02
CA GLY A 233 -49.39 12.10 -43.21
C GLY A 233 -50.81 12.16 -43.80
N TYR A 234 -51.17 11.23 -44.70
CA TYR A 234 -52.50 11.26 -45.34
C TYR A 234 -53.59 10.63 -44.48
N GLY A 235 -53.32 9.55 -43.75
CA GLY A 235 -54.32 8.97 -42.86
C GLY A 235 -53.81 8.04 -41.77
N ALA A 236 -54.49 8.05 -40.62
CA ALA A 236 -54.15 7.21 -39.48
C ALA A 236 -55.39 6.49 -38.89
N ASN A 237 -55.25 5.21 -38.59
CA ASN A 237 -56.26 4.35 -37.98
C ASN A 237 -55.69 3.58 -36.79
N ILE A 238 -56.01 4.01 -35.58
CA ILE A 238 -55.48 3.48 -34.33
C ILE A 238 -56.59 2.76 -33.56
N ASN A 239 -56.34 1.51 -33.18
CA ASN A 239 -57.28 0.66 -32.48
C ASN A 239 -56.68 0.23 -31.14
N TYR A 240 -57.40 0.48 -30.05
CA TYR A 240 -57.00 0.05 -28.71
C TYR A 240 -56.89 -1.47 -28.63
N SER A 241 -55.84 -1.94 -27.96
CA SER A 241 -55.61 -3.37 -27.72
C SER A 241 -55.59 -3.70 -26.23
N SER A 242 -56.60 -4.46 -25.78
CA SER A 242 -56.69 -4.92 -24.38
C SER A 242 -55.56 -5.87 -23.98
N SER A 243 -54.93 -6.55 -24.95
CA SER A 243 -53.77 -7.43 -24.69
C SER A 243 -52.50 -6.63 -24.45
N TRP A 244 -52.30 -5.50 -25.13
CA TRP A 244 -51.17 -4.62 -24.87
C TRP A 244 -51.36 -3.82 -23.57
N ALA A 245 -52.59 -3.45 -23.24
CA ALA A 245 -52.90 -2.85 -21.93
C ALA A 245 -52.64 -3.81 -20.76
N GLU A 246 -52.68 -5.13 -20.99
CA GLU A 246 -52.27 -6.11 -19.98
C GLU A 246 -50.77 -6.08 -19.69
N LEU A 247 -49.95 -5.78 -20.68
CA LEU A 247 -48.51 -5.64 -20.51
C LEU A 247 -48.18 -4.37 -19.71
N VAL A 248 -48.82 -3.24 -20.04
CA VAL A 248 -48.60 -1.96 -19.35
C VAL A 248 -49.06 -2.07 -17.88
N GLY A 249 -50.24 -2.66 -17.65
CA GLY A 249 -50.79 -2.88 -16.32
C GLY A 249 -51.58 -1.69 -15.79
N THR A 250 -51.48 -1.44 -14.49
CA THR A 250 -52.25 -0.43 -13.74
C THR A 250 -51.40 0.49 -12.87
N GLU A 251 -50.10 0.20 -12.77
CA GLU A 251 -49.15 0.92 -11.90
C GLU A 251 -47.91 1.28 -12.71
N SER A 252 -47.46 2.51 -12.52
CA SER A 252 -46.20 3.04 -13.06
C SER A 252 -45.01 2.54 -12.22
N GLU A 253 -43.88 2.25 -12.87
CA GLU A 253 -42.62 1.88 -12.21
C GLU A 253 -41.84 3.12 -11.75
N GLU A 254 -40.87 2.95 -10.85
CA GLU A 254 -39.91 4.03 -10.55
C GLU A 254 -38.88 4.15 -11.68
N LEU A 255 -38.43 5.38 -11.94
CA LEU A 255 -37.39 5.63 -12.93
C LEU A 255 -36.04 5.13 -12.40
N SER A 256 -35.35 4.29 -13.19
CA SER A 256 -33.99 3.82 -12.89
C SER A 256 -33.02 4.22 -14.01
N TRP A 257 -31.96 4.94 -13.66
CA TRP A 257 -30.89 5.37 -14.57
C TRP A 257 -29.51 5.16 -13.94
N THR A 258 -28.48 5.11 -14.78
CA THR A 258 -27.06 4.99 -14.39
C THR A 258 -26.27 6.22 -14.85
N MET A 259 -25.05 6.45 -14.32
CA MET A 259 -24.19 7.54 -14.78
C MET A 259 -23.94 7.49 -16.30
N ASP A 260 -23.84 6.28 -16.86
CA ASP A 260 -23.69 6.06 -18.32
C ASP A 260 -24.94 6.48 -19.13
N ASP A 261 -26.11 6.60 -18.50
CA ASP A 261 -27.33 7.07 -19.16
C ASP A 261 -27.33 8.62 -19.28
N TRP A 262 -26.49 9.32 -18.51
CA TRP A 262 -26.48 10.78 -18.37
C TRP A 262 -26.25 11.51 -19.69
N GLN A 263 -25.34 10.99 -20.53
CA GLN A 263 -25.02 11.56 -21.84
C GLN A 263 -26.16 11.48 -22.87
N TYR A 264 -27.22 10.73 -22.58
CA TYR A 264 -28.39 10.58 -23.45
C TYR A 264 -29.62 11.30 -22.90
N LEU A 265 -29.50 11.95 -21.75
CA LEU A 265 -30.55 12.82 -21.22
C LEU A 265 -30.57 14.11 -22.04
N ALA A 266 -31.78 14.64 -22.23
CA ALA A 266 -31.94 15.94 -22.86
C ALA A 266 -31.40 17.03 -21.92
N ASP A 267 -30.54 17.88 -22.47
CA ASP A 267 -30.03 19.14 -21.93
C ASP A 267 -30.46 20.18 -22.98
N THR A 268 -31.41 21.06 -22.63
CA THR A 268 -32.09 21.90 -23.64
C THR A 268 -31.41 23.24 -23.84
N ASP A 269 -30.70 23.73 -22.84
CA ASP A 269 -29.96 25.00 -22.86
C ASP A 269 -28.45 24.82 -23.00
N ASP A 270 -27.99 23.56 -23.10
CA ASP A 270 -26.62 23.15 -23.41
C ASP A 270 -25.61 23.65 -22.36
N ASP A 271 -26.02 23.68 -21.09
CA ASP A 271 -25.20 24.18 -19.98
C ASP A 271 -24.41 23.08 -19.24
N GLY A 272 -24.66 21.81 -19.59
CA GLY A 272 -24.03 20.63 -19.01
C GLY A 272 -24.85 19.95 -17.91
N LEU A 273 -25.99 20.50 -17.52
CA LEU A 273 -26.93 19.94 -16.55
C LEU A 273 -28.19 19.44 -17.27
N PRO A 274 -28.48 18.12 -17.27
CA PRO A 274 -29.65 17.64 -18.00
C PRO A 274 -30.97 18.09 -17.36
N ASN A 275 -31.99 18.35 -18.19
CA ASN A 275 -33.37 18.76 -17.82
C ASN A 275 -33.96 18.01 -16.61
N LEU A 276 -33.65 16.71 -16.52
CA LEU A 276 -34.15 15.86 -15.45
C LEU A 276 -33.55 16.24 -14.08
N ILE A 277 -32.26 16.57 -14.07
CA ILE A 277 -31.48 16.94 -12.90
C ILE A 277 -31.77 18.38 -12.52
N GLU A 278 -31.88 19.27 -13.50
CA GLU A 278 -32.28 20.67 -13.30
C GLU A 278 -33.61 20.76 -12.56
N LYS A 279 -34.59 19.94 -12.95
CA LYS A 279 -35.87 19.83 -12.24
C LYS A 279 -35.72 19.35 -10.79
N GLU A 280 -34.73 18.52 -10.49
CA GLU A 280 -34.48 17.98 -9.15
C GLU A 280 -33.74 18.99 -8.26
N VAL A 281 -32.79 19.74 -8.80
CA VAL A 281 -32.06 20.80 -8.09
C VAL A 281 -32.86 22.12 -8.02
N GLY A 282 -33.82 22.30 -8.93
CA GLY A 282 -34.72 23.45 -8.98
C GLY A 282 -34.29 24.55 -9.96
N SER A 283 -33.30 24.31 -10.80
CA SER A 283 -32.92 25.19 -11.91
C SER A 283 -33.92 25.10 -13.07
N ASP A 284 -33.87 26.06 -14.01
CA ASP A 284 -34.79 26.16 -15.16
C ASP A 284 -34.19 25.50 -16.40
N PRO A 285 -34.75 24.36 -16.88
CA PRO A 285 -34.23 23.59 -18.04
C PRO A 285 -34.14 24.26 -19.39
N TYR A 286 -34.34 25.57 -19.45
CA TYR A 286 -34.32 26.37 -20.67
C TYR A 286 -33.53 27.67 -20.48
N ASN A 287 -32.85 27.80 -19.35
CA ASN A 287 -32.07 28.96 -18.98
C ASN A 287 -30.75 28.51 -18.35
N PRO A 288 -29.63 28.60 -19.09
CA PRO A 288 -28.35 27.99 -18.71
C PRO A 288 -27.65 28.70 -17.53
N ASP A 289 -28.31 29.64 -16.87
CA ASP A 289 -27.83 30.50 -15.76
C ASP A 289 -29.10 30.97 -15.03
N THR A 290 -29.64 30.10 -14.18
CA THR A 290 -30.95 30.25 -13.54
C THR A 290 -31.01 31.48 -12.64
N ASP A 291 -29.93 31.76 -11.93
CA ASP A 291 -29.89 32.81 -10.92
C ASP A 291 -29.34 34.16 -11.42
N GLY A 292 -28.70 34.16 -12.59
CA GLY A 292 -28.23 35.33 -13.30
C GLY A 292 -26.91 35.88 -12.78
N ASP A 293 -26.05 35.06 -12.18
CA ASP A 293 -24.73 35.45 -11.68
C ASP A 293 -23.60 35.33 -12.74
N ASN A 294 -23.91 34.80 -13.92
CA ASN A 294 -23.04 34.52 -15.07
C ASN A 294 -22.24 33.21 -15.02
N LEU A 295 -22.41 32.36 -14.00
CA LEU A 295 -21.98 30.97 -14.04
C LEU A 295 -23.09 30.10 -14.62
N PRO A 296 -22.77 29.06 -15.41
CA PRO A 296 -23.78 28.11 -15.84
C PRO A 296 -24.23 27.16 -14.74
N ASP A 297 -25.51 26.78 -14.71
CA ASP A 297 -26.06 25.90 -13.66
C ASP A 297 -25.32 24.56 -13.60
N GLY A 298 -24.93 24.03 -14.76
CA GLY A 298 -24.08 22.84 -14.87
C GLY A 298 -22.69 23.00 -14.24
N TYR A 299 -22.03 24.14 -14.44
CA TYR A 299 -20.71 24.40 -13.84
C TYR A 299 -20.81 24.56 -12.32
N GLU A 300 -21.83 25.28 -11.86
CA GLU A 300 -22.13 25.45 -10.45
C GLU A 300 -22.43 24.13 -9.74
N ALA A 301 -23.34 23.33 -10.30
CA ALA A 301 -23.79 22.09 -9.66
C ALA A 301 -22.72 20.98 -9.71
N LEU A 302 -21.96 20.88 -10.80
CA LEU A 302 -21.05 19.76 -11.06
C LEU A 302 -19.59 20.06 -10.69
N THR A 303 -19.15 21.32 -10.80
CA THR A 303 -17.76 21.72 -10.54
C THR A 303 -17.61 22.42 -9.20
N LEU A 304 -18.36 23.51 -8.97
CA LEU A 304 -18.22 24.35 -7.77
C LEU A 304 -18.98 23.79 -6.56
N GLY A 305 -20.05 23.04 -6.78
CA GLY A 305 -20.97 22.63 -5.73
C GLY A 305 -21.76 23.81 -5.12
N THR A 306 -21.95 24.89 -5.88
CA THR A 306 -22.80 26.05 -5.52
C THR A 306 -24.27 25.79 -5.89
N ASP A 307 -25.17 26.62 -5.37
CA ASP A 307 -26.61 26.53 -5.60
C ASP A 307 -26.99 27.38 -6.81
N SER A 308 -27.12 26.74 -7.99
CA SER A 308 -27.56 27.33 -9.27
C SER A 308 -28.84 28.19 -9.25
N THR A 309 -29.58 28.21 -8.15
CA THR A 309 -30.78 29.03 -8.00
C THR A 309 -30.55 30.31 -7.19
N LYS A 310 -29.31 30.57 -6.77
CA LYS A 310 -28.97 31.62 -5.82
C LYS A 310 -27.56 32.22 -6.09
N PRO A 311 -27.47 33.51 -6.51
CA PRO A 311 -26.21 34.11 -6.98
C PRO A 311 -25.07 34.25 -5.94
N ASP A 312 -25.35 33.90 -4.70
CA ASP A 312 -24.46 34.01 -3.54
C ASP A 312 -24.90 32.89 -2.61
N THR A 313 -24.34 31.69 -2.80
CA THR A 313 -24.78 30.45 -2.16
C THR A 313 -24.74 30.56 -0.64
N ASP A 314 -23.72 31.22 -0.08
CA ASP A 314 -23.46 31.27 1.36
C ASP A 314 -23.96 32.56 2.06
N ASP A 315 -24.53 33.51 1.31
CA ASP A 315 -24.96 34.85 1.73
C ASP A 315 -23.83 35.70 2.37
N ASN A 316 -22.57 35.50 1.96
CA ASN A 316 -21.43 36.27 2.50
C ASN A 316 -21.30 37.68 1.88
N GLY A 317 -22.01 37.94 0.78
CA GLY A 317 -22.06 39.23 0.08
C GLY A 317 -21.07 39.38 -1.07
N VAL A 318 -20.36 38.32 -1.43
CA VAL A 318 -19.65 38.12 -2.71
C VAL A 318 -20.51 37.15 -3.53
N LEU A 319 -20.63 37.39 -4.84
CA LEU A 319 -21.38 36.46 -5.71
C LEU A 319 -20.51 35.23 -5.97
N ASP A 320 -21.12 34.07 -6.23
CA ASP A 320 -20.38 32.83 -6.46
C ASP A 320 -19.42 32.98 -7.66
N CYS A 321 -19.82 33.72 -8.71
CA CYS A 321 -18.97 34.10 -9.85
C CYS A 321 -17.76 35.01 -9.52
N ASP A 322 -17.85 35.79 -8.44
CA ASP A 322 -16.85 36.75 -7.97
C ASP A 322 -15.95 36.15 -6.85
N GLU A 323 -16.23 34.94 -6.37
CA GLU A 323 -15.39 34.24 -5.41
C GLU A 323 -14.12 33.68 -6.08
N ASP A 324 -13.08 33.48 -5.27
CA ASP A 324 -11.75 32.99 -5.65
C ASP A 324 -11.43 31.90 -4.61
N PHE A 325 -11.65 30.65 -4.98
CA PHE A 325 -11.72 29.53 -4.05
C PHE A 325 -10.35 28.98 -3.64
N ASP A 326 -9.35 29.13 -4.49
CA ASP A 326 -7.96 28.70 -4.26
C ASP A 326 -6.99 29.85 -3.97
N GLU A 327 -7.46 31.10 -4.02
CA GLU A 327 -6.71 32.32 -3.73
C GLU A 327 -5.53 32.54 -4.70
N ASP A 328 -5.70 32.20 -5.97
CA ASP A 328 -4.72 32.37 -7.04
C ASP A 328 -4.79 33.78 -7.71
N GLY A 329 -5.91 34.47 -7.54
CA GLY A 329 -6.19 35.80 -8.09
C GLY A 329 -7.11 35.83 -9.32
N LEU A 330 -7.69 34.70 -9.71
CA LEU A 330 -8.81 34.57 -10.65
C LEU A 330 -10.11 34.38 -9.86
N THR A 331 -11.21 34.89 -10.37
CA THR A 331 -12.53 34.52 -9.82
C THR A 331 -13.05 33.26 -10.50
N ASN A 332 -13.99 32.54 -9.87
CA ASN A 332 -14.64 31.35 -10.42
C ASN A 332 -15.15 31.56 -11.87
N LEU A 333 -15.64 32.77 -12.20
CA LEU A 333 -16.02 33.12 -13.56
C LEU A 333 -14.83 33.21 -14.51
N GLN A 334 -13.72 33.81 -14.08
CA GLN A 334 -12.50 33.87 -14.88
C GLN A 334 -11.92 32.48 -15.10
N GLU A 335 -11.95 31.63 -14.09
CA GLU A 335 -11.49 30.24 -14.21
C GLU A 335 -12.35 29.45 -15.20
N TYR A 336 -13.68 29.62 -15.13
CA TYR A 336 -14.58 29.07 -16.15
C TYR A 336 -14.27 29.60 -17.56
N GLU A 337 -13.98 30.90 -17.71
CA GLU A 337 -13.63 31.50 -19.01
C GLU A 337 -12.27 31.01 -19.56
N HIS A 338 -11.33 30.67 -18.68
CA HIS A 338 -9.99 30.21 -19.00
C HIS A 338 -9.85 28.68 -19.03
N GLY A 339 -10.83 27.95 -18.51
CA GLY A 339 -10.83 26.50 -18.40
C GLY A 339 -9.92 25.95 -17.30
N THR A 340 -9.55 26.78 -16.32
CA THR A 340 -8.71 26.43 -15.18
C THR A 340 -9.54 25.83 -14.04
N GLU A 341 -8.89 25.24 -13.05
CA GLU A 341 -9.52 24.47 -11.98
C GLU A 341 -9.82 25.32 -10.74
N PRO A 342 -11.10 25.54 -10.35
CA PRO A 342 -11.52 26.46 -9.28
C PRO A 342 -11.10 26.08 -7.86
N TYR A 343 -10.30 25.03 -7.68
CA TYR A 343 -9.81 24.59 -6.39
C TYR A 343 -8.32 24.25 -6.43
N ASN A 344 -7.64 24.62 -7.52
CA ASN A 344 -6.25 24.30 -7.76
C ASN A 344 -5.54 25.51 -8.38
N GLU A 345 -4.74 26.18 -7.55
CA GLU A 345 -4.11 27.46 -7.88
C GLU A 345 -3.10 27.41 -9.05
N ASP A 346 -2.75 26.22 -9.53
CA ASP A 346 -1.78 25.91 -10.59
C ASP A 346 -2.32 24.69 -11.37
N THR A 347 -3.14 24.95 -12.39
CA THR A 347 -3.93 23.92 -13.09
C THR A 347 -3.05 22.94 -13.85
N ASP A 348 -1.95 23.40 -14.44
CA ASP A 348 -1.06 22.54 -15.23
C ASP A 348 0.13 21.98 -14.43
N GLY A 349 0.42 22.52 -13.25
CA GLY A 349 1.40 22.02 -12.29
C GLY A 349 2.84 22.42 -12.59
N ASP A 350 3.05 23.53 -13.30
CA ASP A 350 4.37 23.98 -13.71
C ASP A 350 5.12 24.81 -12.64
N GLY A 351 4.38 25.28 -11.63
CA GLY A 351 4.85 26.10 -10.51
C GLY A 351 4.53 27.60 -10.62
N LEU A 352 3.80 28.04 -11.64
CA LEU A 352 3.13 29.35 -11.71
C LEU A 352 1.66 29.18 -11.40
N LYS A 353 1.08 30.18 -10.74
CA LYS A 353 -0.37 30.17 -10.53
C LYS A 353 -1.11 30.57 -11.79
N ASP A 354 -2.29 30.03 -12.05
CA ASP A 354 -3.09 30.37 -13.25
C ASP A 354 -3.32 31.88 -13.36
N GLY A 355 -3.61 32.52 -12.22
CA GLY A 355 -3.74 33.96 -12.08
C GLY A 355 -2.45 34.74 -12.39
N GLU A 356 -1.28 34.21 -12.04
CA GLU A 356 0.01 34.83 -12.39
C GLU A 356 0.30 34.69 -13.89
N GLU A 357 0.03 33.52 -14.45
CA GLU A 357 0.19 33.23 -15.86
C GLU A 357 -0.66 34.16 -16.72
N ILE A 358 -1.96 34.26 -16.46
CA ILE A 358 -2.85 35.12 -17.24
C ILE A 358 -2.54 36.61 -17.01
N ASN A 359 -2.37 37.04 -15.76
CA ASN A 359 -2.31 38.47 -15.44
C ASN A 359 -0.90 39.08 -15.55
N THR A 360 0.16 38.27 -15.44
CA THR A 360 1.55 38.75 -15.35
C THR A 360 2.41 38.29 -16.53
N TYR A 361 2.45 36.99 -16.82
CA TYR A 361 3.42 36.42 -17.78
C TYR A 361 2.85 36.26 -19.20
N GLY A 362 1.54 36.09 -19.33
CA GLY A 362 0.84 35.86 -20.59
C GLY A 362 1.04 34.46 -21.16
N THR A 363 1.36 33.49 -20.30
CA THR A 363 1.47 32.06 -20.58
C THR A 363 0.09 31.40 -20.62
N ASP A 364 0.02 30.14 -21.04
CA ASP A 364 -1.20 29.35 -21.13
C ASP A 364 -1.32 28.44 -19.90
N PRO A 365 -2.24 28.73 -18.95
CA PRO A 365 -2.32 28.03 -17.66
C PRO A 365 -2.78 26.57 -17.73
N LEU A 366 -3.00 26.06 -18.94
CA LEU A 366 -3.36 24.68 -19.23
C LEU A 366 -2.17 23.93 -19.87
N LYS A 367 -0.98 24.53 -19.88
CA LYS A 367 0.18 24.03 -20.61
C LYS A 367 1.50 24.43 -19.91
N VAL A 368 2.07 23.43 -19.24
CA VAL A 368 3.33 23.53 -18.46
C VAL A 368 4.55 24.15 -19.15
N ASP A 369 4.55 24.29 -20.46
CA ASP A 369 5.63 24.84 -21.29
C ASP A 369 4.95 25.54 -22.47
N THR A 370 4.72 26.85 -22.36
CA THR A 370 3.90 27.61 -23.31
C THR A 370 4.53 27.65 -24.70
N ASP A 371 5.86 27.72 -24.80
CA ASP A 371 6.58 27.92 -26.05
C ASP A 371 7.21 26.66 -26.69
N ASP A 372 7.02 25.51 -26.04
CA ASP A 372 7.42 24.15 -26.47
C ASP A 372 8.93 23.96 -26.61
N ASP A 373 9.73 24.57 -25.74
CA ASP A 373 11.19 24.50 -25.80
C ASP A 373 11.81 23.41 -24.88
N GLY A 374 11.00 22.85 -23.98
CA GLY A 374 11.37 21.82 -23.03
C GLY A 374 11.73 22.33 -21.63
N LEU A 375 11.53 23.62 -21.34
CA LEU A 375 11.59 24.22 -20.01
C LEU A 375 10.18 24.65 -19.59
N TYR A 376 9.82 24.44 -18.33
CA TYR A 376 8.48 24.82 -17.86
C TYR A 376 8.42 26.33 -17.59
N ASP A 377 7.27 26.97 -17.79
CA ASP A 377 7.16 28.44 -17.69
C ASP A 377 7.59 28.92 -16.29
N GLY A 378 7.20 28.20 -15.24
CA GLY A 378 7.66 28.45 -13.88
C GLY A 378 9.16 28.31 -13.66
N ASP A 379 9.81 27.37 -14.36
CA ASP A 379 11.26 27.22 -14.34
C ASP A 379 11.96 28.34 -15.13
N GLU A 380 11.34 28.85 -16.19
CA GLU A 380 11.85 29.96 -16.97
C GLU A 380 11.91 31.26 -16.16
N ILE A 381 10.86 31.54 -15.39
CA ILE A 381 10.86 32.67 -14.45
C ILE A 381 11.99 32.52 -13.42
N TYR A 382 12.24 31.31 -12.93
CA TYR A 382 13.35 31.03 -12.03
C TYR A 382 14.73 31.27 -12.69
N PHE A 383 14.88 30.94 -13.97
CA PHE A 383 16.12 31.14 -14.73
C PHE A 383 16.27 32.53 -15.38
N GLU A 384 15.28 33.40 -15.22
CA GLU A 384 15.19 34.71 -15.88
C GLU A 384 15.16 34.60 -17.42
N THR A 385 14.57 33.53 -17.97
CA THR A 385 14.22 33.39 -19.39
C THR A 385 12.79 33.89 -19.67
N ASP A 386 12.41 34.00 -20.95
CA ASP A 386 11.12 34.53 -21.38
C ASP A 386 10.21 33.36 -21.82
N PRO A 387 9.16 33.01 -21.05
CA PRO A 387 8.35 31.80 -21.30
C PRO A 387 7.48 31.84 -22.56
N LEU A 388 7.62 32.90 -23.35
CA LEU A 388 6.96 33.06 -24.65
C LEU A 388 7.98 33.04 -25.80
N ASN A 389 9.24 32.73 -25.53
CA ASN A 389 10.32 32.74 -26.50
C ASN A 389 11.32 31.58 -26.31
N PRO A 390 11.32 30.58 -27.20
CA PRO A 390 12.01 29.30 -27.00
C PRO A 390 13.54 29.37 -27.19
N ASP A 391 14.12 30.57 -27.19
CA ASP A 391 15.55 30.89 -27.29
C ASP A 391 15.71 32.37 -26.87
N THR A 392 15.70 32.62 -25.56
CA THR A 392 15.69 33.97 -24.96
C THR A 392 16.89 34.81 -25.39
N ASP A 393 18.07 34.22 -25.48
CA ASP A 393 19.30 34.94 -25.80
C ASP A 393 19.64 34.98 -27.32
N GLY A 394 18.93 34.19 -28.12
CA GLY A 394 19.06 34.11 -29.57
C GLY A 394 20.34 33.41 -30.03
N ASN A 395 20.93 32.54 -29.22
CA ASN A 395 22.17 31.84 -29.53
C ASN A 395 21.97 30.61 -30.42
N GLY A 396 20.73 30.18 -30.63
CA GLY A 396 20.34 29.04 -31.47
C GLY A 396 20.24 27.70 -30.73
N THR A 397 20.25 27.71 -29.40
CA THR A 397 19.97 26.58 -28.51
C THR A 397 18.70 26.92 -27.74
N PRO A 398 17.67 26.05 -27.69
CA PRO A 398 16.49 26.29 -26.87
C PRO A 398 16.84 26.42 -25.38
N ASP A 399 16.11 27.24 -24.62
CA ASP A 399 16.36 27.49 -23.20
C ASP A 399 16.26 26.20 -22.38
N GLY A 400 15.38 25.27 -22.72
CA GLY A 400 15.31 23.92 -22.14
C GLY A 400 16.54 23.03 -22.39
N ASP A 401 17.26 23.23 -23.50
CA ASP A 401 18.48 22.49 -23.84
C ASP A 401 19.77 23.18 -23.35
N GLU A 402 19.67 24.39 -22.80
CA GLU A 402 20.81 25.11 -22.26
C GLU A 402 21.31 24.49 -20.95
N LYS A 403 22.63 24.37 -20.80
CA LYS A 403 23.23 23.93 -19.55
C LYS A 403 23.51 25.12 -18.65
N ARG A 404 22.98 25.10 -17.43
CA ARG A 404 23.15 26.15 -16.42
C ARG A 404 23.80 25.57 -15.17
N PHE A 405 24.71 26.33 -14.55
CA PHE A 405 25.33 25.90 -13.29
C PHE A 405 24.35 26.09 -12.14
N GLN A 406 24.01 25.00 -11.46
CA GLN A 406 23.04 24.96 -10.39
C GLN A 406 23.59 24.17 -9.20
N THR A 407 22.98 24.33 -8.02
CA THR A 407 23.30 23.54 -6.84
C THR A 407 22.02 23.10 -6.14
N PHE A 408 21.79 21.79 -6.12
CA PHE A 408 20.76 21.15 -5.33
C PHE A 408 21.29 20.86 -3.92
N ILE A 409 20.44 21.06 -2.91
CA ILE A 409 20.82 20.86 -1.49
C ILE A 409 19.76 19.98 -0.83
N HIS A 410 20.17 18.80 -0.40
CA HIS A 410 19.38 17.89 0.41
C HIS A 410 19.86 17.94 1.87
N LYS A 411 18.95 18.22 2.81
CA LYS A 411 19.24 18.18 4.24
C LYS A 411 18.93 16.79 4.77
N VAL A 412 19.88 16.20 5.48
CA VAL A 412 19.70 14.87 6.06
C VAL A 412 18.83 14.98 7.31
N GLU A 413 17.70 14.28 7.33
CA GLU A 413 16.71 14.34 8.42
C GLU A 413 17.17 13.60 9.68
N ASN A 414 17.98 12.54 9.54
CA ASN A 414 18.48 11.77 10.67
C ASN A 414 19.45 12.60 11.52
N GLU A 415 18.99 13.02 12.70
CA GLU A 415 19.77 13.78 13.67
C GLU A 415 21.00 13.03 14.22
N ASP A 416 21.11 11.72 14.06
CA ASP A 416 22.27 10.93 14.47
C ASP A 416 23.28 10.69 13.34
N CYS A 417 22.92 10.99 12.08
CA CYS A 417 23.82 10.84 10.94
C CYS A 417 24.97 11.88 10.99
N ALA A 418 26.19 11.42 10.70
CA ALA A 418 27.37 12.29 10.63
C ALA A 418 27.36 13.21 9.40
N VAL A 419 26.67 12.83 8.32
CA VAL A 419 26.41 13.68 7.16
C VAL A 419 25.17 14.51 7.48
N ALA A 420 25.30 15.83 7.50
CA ALA A 420 24.21 16.75 7.80
C ALA A 420 23.49 17.27 6.55
N GLU A 421 24.20 17.35 5.42
CA GLU A 421 23.68 17.91 4.17
C GLU A 421 24.46 17.34 2.98
N VAL A 422 23.74 17.01 1.91
CA VAL A 422 24.30 16.59 0.62
C VAL A 422 24.04 17.69 -0.41
N ARG A 423 25.10 18.15 -1.07
CA ARG A 423 25.01 19.15 -2.15
C ARG A 423 25.43 18.53 -3.47
N VAL A 424 24.63 18.75 -4.49
CA VAL A 424 24.92 18.36 -5.87
C VAL A 424 25.06 19.61 -6.71
N SER A 425 26.28 19.91 -7.15
CA SER A 425 26.57 21.10 -7.97
C SER A 425 27.02 20.68 -9.36
N MET A 426 26.31 21.10 -10.41
CA MET A 426 26.66 20.75 -11.78
C MET A 426 26.17 21.79 -12.79
N GLU A 427 26.75 21.74 -13.99
CA GLU A 427 26.23 22.43 -15.17
C GLU A 427 25.36 21.44 -15.94
N GLY A 428 24.04 21.63 -15.89
CA GLY A 428 23.07 20.70 -16.46
C GLY A 428 21.83 21.40 -17.04
N THR A 429 21.05 20.65 -17.81
CA THR A 429 19.78 21.12 -18.42
C THR A 429 18.62 21.09 -17.41
N GLY A 430 17.58 21.88 -17.65
CA GLY A 430 16.37 21.94 -16.80
C GLY A 430 16.63 22.44 -15.38
N ASN A 431 15.64 22.30 -14.50
CA ASN A 431 15.73 22.71 -13.09
C ASN A 431 16.21 21.59 -12.18
N LEU A 432 17.46 21.69 -11.69
CA LEU A 432 18.05 20.68 -10.81
C LEU A 432 17.26 20.46 -9.52
N GLN A 433 16.50 21.46 -9.04
CA GLN A 433 15.69 21.32 -7.83
C GLN A 433 14.50 20.37 -8.02
N LYS A 434 13.99 20.26 -9.25
CA LYS A 434 12.89 19.37 -9.62
C LYS A 434 13.40 18.04 -10.18
N THR A 435 14.55 18.03 -10.84
CA THR A 435 15.05 16.85 -11.58
C THR A 435 16.03 15.98 -10.81
N THR A 436 16.49 16.38 -9.62
CA THR A 436 17.52 15.65 -8.85
C THR A 436 16.95 15.16 -7.52
N THR A 437 17.16 13.88 -7.24
CA THR A 437 16.79 13.28 -5.96
C THR A 437 18.03 12.75 -5.23
N VAL A 438 18.00 12.83 -3.90
CA VAL A 438 19.00 12.27 -3.00
C VAL A 438 18.25 11.52 -1.92
N GLU A 439 18.57 10.23 -1.78
CA GLU A 439 17.84 9.32 -0.91
C GLU A 439 18.83 8.54 -0.05
N SER A 440 18.57 8.43 1.25
CA SER A 440 19.36 7.55 2.12
C SER A 440 18.99 6.10 1.83
N ILE A 441 20.01 5.27 1.60
CA ILE A 441 19.84 3.82 1.36
C ILE A 441 20.29 2.99 2.57
N MET A 442 20.43 3.63 3.74
CA MET A 442 20.74 2.96 4.99
C MET A 442 19.61 2.01 5.39
N ASN A 443 19.95 0.75 5.65
CA ASN A 443 19.04 -0.37 5.87
C ASN A 443 18.07 -0.64 4.69
N LYS A 444 18.31 -0.05 3.52
CA LYS A 444 17.57 -0.34 2.28
C LYS A 444 18.34 -1.29 1.40
N ASP A 445 19.63 -0.99 1.21
CA ASP A 445 20.56 -1.80 0.44
C ASP A 445 21.60 -2.36 1.42
N ILE A 446 21.52 -3.66 1.71
CA ILE A 446 22.37 -4.31 2.73
C ILE A 446 23.84 -4.20 2.36
N LEU A 447 24.18 -4.30 1.07
CA LEU A 447 25.56 -4.14 0.61
C LEU A 447 26.12 -2.75 0.96
N CYS A 448 25.32 -1.71 0.80
CA CYS A 448 25.71 -0.32 1.08
C CYS A 448 25.56 0.07 2.56
N SER A 449 24.69 -0.60 3.31
CA SER A 449 24.42 -0.34 4.73
C SER A 449 25.51 -0.91 5.63
N ASP A 450 26.07 -2.04 5.22
CA ASP A 450 26.99 -2.82 6.04
C ASP A 450 28.46 -2.68 5.60
N VAL A 451 28.81 -1.54 5.01
CA VAL A 451 30.17 -1.24 4.56
C VAL A 451 31.11 -1.01 5.75
N VAL A 452 32.24 -1.71 5.77
CA VAL A 452 33.23 -1.55 6.84
C VAL A 452 33.76 -0.11 6.92
N GLY A 453 33.59 0.51 8.08
CA GLY A 453 34.06 1.87 8.35
C GLY A 453 33.12 2.96 7.84
N LEU A 454 31.87 2.65 7.46
CA LEU A 454 30.86 3.62 7.05
C LEU A 454 30.71 4.79 8.06
N ILE A 455 30.64 6.01 7.52
CA ILE A 455 30.49 7.27 8.26
C ILE A 455 29.19 7.95 7.81
N GLY A 456 28.23 8.04 8.72
CA GLY A 456 26.90 8.55 8.40
C GLY A 456 26.10 7.52 7.62
N GLU A 457 25.47 7.94 6.53
CA GLU A 457 24.59 7.11 5.70
C GLU A 457 25.09 7.06 4.24
N PRO A 458 24.89 5.94 3.55
CA PRO A 458 25.01 5.89 2.10
C PRO A 458 23.80 6.59 1.46
N PHE A 459 24.03 7.27 0.33
CA PHE A 459 22.97 7.95 -0.42
C PHE A 459 22.97 7.52 -1.87
N GLU A 460 21.79 7.22 -2.40
CA GLU A 460 21.55 7.14 -3.84
C GLU A 460 21.22 8.53 -4.39
N ILE A 461 21.81 8.87 -5.52
CA ILE A 461 21.58 10.14 -6.21
C ILE A 461 21.09 9.82 -7.61
N LYS A 462 19.98 10.43 -8.03
CA LYS A 462 19.41 10.27 -9.38
C LYS A 462 19.12 11.64 -9.97
N THR A 463 19.20 11.75 -11.31
CA THR A 463 18.76 12.95 -12.01
C THR A 463 18.27 12.65 -13.42
N THR A 464 17.28 13.42 -13.89
CA THR A 464 16.88 13.44 -15.32
C THR A 464 17.61 14.52 -16.12
N SER A 465 18.29 15.46 -15.45
CA SER A 465 19.08 16.51 -16.11
C SER A 465 20.29 15.96 -16.85
N LYS A 466 20.57 16.47 -18.05
CA LYS A 466 21.78 16.12 -18.80
C LYS A 466 22.96 16.96 -18.29
N PHE A 467 24.04 16.31 -17.85
CA PHE A 467 25.25 16.96 -17.38
C PHE A 467 26.51 16.26 -17.90
N ASP A 468 27.65 16.98 -17.92
CA ASP A 468 28.94 16.36 -18.27
C ASP A 468 29.73 15.95 -17.01
N LYS A 469 29.65 16.77 -15.95
CA LYS A 469 30.30 16.56 -14.65
C LYS A 469 29.48 17.18 -13.53
N ALA A 470 29.50 16.54 -12.37
CA ALA A 470 28.90 17.02 -11.14
C ALA A 470 29.91 16.98 -9.99
N THR A 471 29.78 17.91 -9.05
CA THR A 471 30.50 17.90 -7.78
C THR A 471 29.52 17.53 -6.68
N LEU A 472 29.77 16.41 -6.02
CA LEU A 472 29.05 16.00 -4.82
C LEU A 472 29.80 16.55 -3.60
N THR A 473 29.10 17.17 -2.67
CA THR A 473 29.69 17.72 -1.44
C THR A 473 28.83 17.36 -0.24
N TYR A 474 29.40 16.59 0.69
CA TYR A 474 28.75 16.21 1.93
C TYR A 474 29.27 17.11 3.06
N VAL A 475 28.35 17.74 3.79
CA VAL A 475 28.65 18.55 4.97
C VAL A 475 28.65 17.63 6.19
N ILE A 476 29.76 17.61 6.94
CA ILE A 476 29.99 16.67 8.03
C ILE A 476 29.84 17.35 9.38
N ASP A 477 29.00 16.78 10.25
CA ASP A 477 28.98 17.10 11.66
C ASP A 477 30.13 16.38 12.37
N LYS A 478 31.22 17.12 12.58
CA LYS A 478 32.44 16.62 13.25
C LYS A 478 32.20 16.07 14.66
N SER A 479 31.13 16.46 15.34
CA SER A 479 30.84 15.95 16.69
C SER A 479 30.39 14.48 16.70
N LYS A 480 29.96 13.97 15.54
CA LYS A 480 29.44 12.60 15.36
C LYS A 480 30.43 11.63 14.73
N LEU A 481 31.66 12.07 14.43
CA LEU A 481 32.71 11.22 13.85
C LEU A 481 33.30 10.18 14.82
N GLY A 482 32.96 10.24 16.11
CA GLY A 482 33.51 9.33 17.10
C GLY A 482 35.04 9.40 17.17
N ASP A 483 35.71 8.26 16.94
CA ASP A 483 37.17 8.14 16.95
C ASP A 483 37.82 8.44 15.57
N THR A 484 37.02 8.67 14.53
CA THR A 484 37.48 8.93 13.17
C THR A 484 38.00 10.36 13.00
N GLU A 485 39.20 10.51 12.45
CA GLU A 485 39.77 11.83 12.11
C GLU A 485 39.16 12.35 10.79
N PHE A 486 38.83 13.65 10.70
CA PHE A 486 38.26 14.25 9.49
C PHE A 486 39.15 14.08 8.25
N ASP A 487 40.47 14.17 8.44
CA ASP A 487 41.48 13.99 7.37
C ASP A 487 41.56 12.54 6.84
N ASN A 488 40.80 11.62 7.44
CA ASN A 488 40.78 10.19 7.10
C ASN A 488 39.52 9.78 6.32
N LEU A 489 38.60 10.71 6.05
CA LEU A 489 37.36 10.41 5.34
C LEU A 489 37.64 10.13 3.85
N LEU A 490 37.05 9.06 3.34
CA LEU A 490 37.19 8.60 1.97
C LEU A 490 35.81 8.46 1.32
N PHE A 491 35.66 9.00 0.12
CA PHE A 491 34.44 8.85 -0.68
C PHE A 491 34.51 7.55 -1.50
N LEU A 492 33.44 6.76 -1.42
CA LEU A 492 33.25 5.57 -2.23
C LEU A 492 32.03 5.75 -3.14
N TRP A 493 32.10 5.12 -4.31
CA TRP A 493 30.99 4.91 -5.24
C TRP A 493 30.78 3.42 -5.43
N TYR A 494 29.54 2.94 -5.39
CA TYR A 494 29.23 1.55 -5.73
C TYR A 494 28.98 1.42 -7.24
N ASP A 495 29.86 0.66 -7.91
CA ASP A 495 29.77 0.27 -9.31
C ASP A 495 28.95 -1.01 -9.43
N GLU A 496 27.65 -0.85 -9.71
CA GLU A 496 26.69 -1.96 -9.83
C GLU A 496 27.02 -2.91 -10.99
N GLU A 497 27.64 -2.42 -12.08
CA GLU A 497 27.98 -3.27 -13.23
C GLU A 497 29.06 -4.30 -12.89
N ASN A 498 29.93 -3.98 -11.94
CA ASN A 498 31.08 -4.80 -11.55
C ASN A 498 31.02 -5.29 -10.09
N ASP A 499 29.91 -5.03 -9.39
CA ASP A 499 29.75 -5.27 -7.95
C ASP A 499 30.98 -4.85 -7.13
N ASN A 500 31.36 -3.57 -7.24
CA ASN A 500 32.60 -3.07 -6.62
C ASN A 500 32.47 -1.64 -6.07
N PHE A 501 32.91 -1.41 -4.84
CA PHE A 501 33.13 -0.06 -4.31
C PHE A 501 34.42 0.57 -4.84
N ASP A 502 34.29 1.58 -5.68
CA ASP A 502 35.40 2.35 -6.22
C ASP A 502 35.77 3.55 -5.35
N GLU A 503 37.08 3.68 -5.12
CA GLU A 503 37.65 4.79 -4.37
C GLU A 503 37.72 6.04 -5.24
N LEU A 504 37.07 7.10 -4.81
CA LEU A 504 37.06 8.35 -5.56
C LEU A 504 38.14 9.32 -5.07
N ASP A 505 38.51 10.26 -5.94
CA ASP A 505 39.49 11.29 -5.61
C ASP A 505 38.89 12.34 -4.66
N THR A 506 38.82 12.01 -3.36
CA THR A 506 38.18 12.82 -2.32
C THR A 506 38.94 14.12 -2.04
N ILE A 507 38.19 15.23 -1.94
CA ILE A 507 38.67 16.54 -1.54
C ILE A 507 38.13 16.85 -0.14
N LEU A 508 39.04 17.11 0.80
CA LEU A 508 38.70 17.40 2.20
C LEU A 508 38.90 18.89 2.47
N ASP A 509 37.86 19.56 2.97
CA ASP A 509 37.91 20.95 3.43
C ASP A 509 37.54 21.01 4.90
N GLU A 510 38.57 21.05 5.75
CA GLU A 510 38.39 21.08 7.20
C GLU A 510 37.78 22.41 7.68
N GLU A 511 38.00 23.53 6.99
CA GLU A 511 37.48 24.85 7.41
C GLU A 511 35.95 24.89 7.25
N ASN A 512 35.45 24.38 6.13
CA ASN A 512 34.02 24.32 5.83
C ASN A 512 33.36 23.02 6.33
N SER A 513 34.14 22.06 6.85
CA SER A 513 33.68 20.74 7.28
C SER A 513 32.97 19.98 6.16
N THR A 514 33.54 20.02 4.95
CA THR A 514 32.97 19.38 3.77
C THR A 514 33.90 18.36 3.14
N VAL A 515 33.31 17.29 2.62
CA VAL A 515 33.98 16.22 1.86
C VAL A 515 33.36 16.20 0.47
N SER A 516 34.18 16.29 -0.57
CA SER A 516 33.67 16.45 -1.94
C SER A 516 34.36 15.54 -2.96
N VAL A 517 33.67 15.30 -4.07
CA VAL A 517 34.18 14.52 -5.20
C VAL A 517 33.60 15.03 -6.53
N GLU A 518 34.36 14.90 -7.62
CA GLU A 518 33.85 15.09 -8.98
C GLU A 518 33.44 13.75 -9.61
N THR A 519 32.26 13.69 -10.22
CA THR A 519 31.73 12.50 -10.90
C THR A 519 31.14 12.86 -12.27
N THR A 520 31.02 11.87 -13.15
CA THR A 520 30.42 11.98 -14.51
C THR A 520 29.06 11.30 -14.61
N HIS A 521 28.59 10.70 -13.53
CA HIS A 521 27.35 9.95 -13.44
C HIS A 521 26.83 10.00 -12.00
N PHE A 522 25.57 9.65 -11.77
CA PHE A 522 25.06 9.44 -10.42
C PHE A 522 24.78 7.95 -10.17
N SER A 523 24.80 7.58 -8.90
CA SER A 523 24.73 6.21 -8.37
C SER A 523 24.63 6.31 -6.83
N LYS A 524 24.99 5.22 -6.14
CA LYS A 524 25.12 5.10 -4.69
C LYS A 524 26.50 5.56 -4.22
N TYR A 525 26.50 6.48 -3.26
CA TYR A 525 27.69 7.18 -2.75
C TYR A 525 27.72 7.18 -1.22
N MET A 526 28.90 7.00 -0.65
CA MET A 526 29.08 6.96 0.80
C MET A 526 30.45 7.46 1.24
N ILE A 527 30.57 7.74 2.53
CA ILE A 527 31.83 8.11 3.17
C ILE A 527 32.22 7.00 4.13
N VAL A 528 33.49 6.61 4.12
CA VAL A 528 34.06 5.66 5.07
C VAL A 528 35.28 6.26 5.79
N ASP A 529 35.62 5.69 6.95
CA ASP A 529 36.96 5.81 7.52
C ASP A 529 37.95 5.04 6.64
N GLY A 530 38.82 5.78 5.95
CA GLY A 530 39.80 5.20 5.04
C GLY A 530 40.76 4.22 5.73
N LYS A 531 41.21 4.48 6.96
CA LYS A 531 42.14 3.57 7.68
C LYS A 531 41.47 2.24 7.97
N GLU A 532 40.24 2.23 8.49
CA GLU A 532 39.50 0.99 8.76
C GLU A 532 39.20 0.25 7.46
N TRP A 533 38.80 0.97 6.40
CA TRP A 533 38.60 0.41 5.05
C TRP A 533 39.85 -0.30 4.51
N TYR A 534 41.01 0.36 4.50
CA TYR A 534 42.26 -0.25 4.01
C TYR A 534 42.74 -1.39 4.92
N ARG A 535 42.52 -1.28 6.22
CA ARG A 535 42.89 -2.31 7.19
C ARG A 535 42.08 -3.58 6.97
N ALA A 536 40.77 -3.47 6.72
CA ALA A 536 39.91 -4.61 6.42
C ALA A 536 40.43 -5.40 5.21
N TRP A 537 40.76 -4.72 4.11
CA TRP A 537 41.35 -5.35 2.92
C TRP A 537 42.73 -5.99 3.17
N GLN A 538 43.56 -5.40 4.03
CA GLN A 538 44.86 -5.98 4.41
C GLN A 538 44.71 -7.24 5.28
N ASP A 539 43.76 -7.22 6.22
CA ASP A 539 43.47 -8.36 7.09
C ASP A 539 42.92 -9.52 6.26
N ILE A 540 42.03 -9.25 5.30
CA ILE A 540 41.53 -10.21 4.30
C ILE A 540 42.68 -10.86 3.51
N TYR A 541 43.56 -10.05 2.93
CA TYR A 541 44.70 -10.57 2.16
C TYR A 541 45.63 -11.43 3.02
N THR A 542 45.80 -11.07 4.29
CA THR A 542 46.61 -11.84 5.24
C THR A 542 45.95 -13.18 5.56
N LYS A 543 44.63 -13.18 5.87
CA LYS A 543 43.84 -14.39 6.13
C LYS A 543 43.88 -15.38 4.97
N ILE A 544 43.64 -14.95 3.73
CA ILE A 544 43.68 -15.81 2.53
C ILE A 544 45.08 -16.44 2.29
N ASN A 545 46.15 -15.70 2.62
CA ASN A 545 47.51 -16.22 2.46
C ASN A 545 47.94 -17.12 3.61
N GLU A 546 47.37 -16.94 4.80
CA GLU A 546 47.59 -17.78 5.98
C GLU A 546 46.77 -19.09 5.91
N SER A 547 45.58 -19.07 5.30
CA SER A 547 44.72 -20.24 5.09
C SER A 547 45.30 -21.25 4.08
N LYS A 548 46.19 -20.80 3.18
CA LYS A 548 46.95 -21.68 2.27
C LYS A 548 48.04 -22.47 3.01
N GLY A 549 47.60 -23.48 3.77
CA GLY A 549 48.43 -24.56 4.31
C GLY A 549 48.60 -24.59 5.83
N GLN A 550 47.64 -24.09 6.62
CA GLN A 550 47.74 -24.11 8.09
C GLN A 550 46.65 -24.89 8.82
N HIS A 551 47.08 -25.48 9.94
CA HIS A 551 46.27 -26.14 10.94
C HIS A 551 45.53 -25.09 11.79
N ILE A 552 44.19 -25.18 11.82
CA ILE A 552 43.37 -24.32 12.69
C ILE A 552 43.63 -24.69 14.16
N PRO A 553 44.11 -23.75 14.98
CA PRO A 553 44.42 -24.02 16.37
C PRO A 553 43.15 -24.30 17.18
N ASN A 554 43.23 -25.23 18.13
CA ASN A 554 42.15 -25.57 19.04
C ASN A 554 42.18 -24.66 20.27
N ALA A 555 41.02 -24.22 20.72
CA ALA A 555 40.83 -23.66 22.05
C ALA A 555 40.09 -24.68 22.91
N THR A 556 40.73 -25.17 23.97
CA THR A 556 40.16 -26.23 24.81
C THR A 556 39.96 -25.76 26.24
N VAL A 557 38.73 -25.78 26.74
CA VAL A 557 38.47 -25.68 28.18
C VAL A 557 38.25 -27.07 28.75
N LEU A 558 39.13 -27.48 29.68
CA LEU A 558 39.02 -28.77 30.35
C LEU A 558 38.40 -28.62 31.74
N ILE A 559 37.34 -29.39 31.96
CA ILE A 559 36.61 -29.50 33.22
C ILE A 559 36.81 -30.91 33.76
N SER A 560 37.22 -31.05 35.02
CA SER A 560 37.37 -32.36 35.65
C SER A 560 36.58 -32.46 36.96
N LYS A 561 35.69 -33.45 37.04
CA LYS A 561 34.89 -33.79 38.22
C LYS A 561 35.12 -35.24 38.65
N SER A 562 35.91 -35.44 39.71
CA SER A 562 36.07 -36.75 40.36
C SER A 562 35.42 -36.78 41.75
N SER A 563 34.52 -37.75 41.94
CA SER A 563 33.84 -38.01 43.21
C SER A 563 34.73 -38.76 44.22
N ASN A 564 35.83 -39.38 43.77
CA ASN A 564 36.72 -40.17 44.62
C ASN A 564 38.20 -40.00 44.27
N ILE A 565 38.73 -38.79 44.52
CA ILE A 565 40.15 -38.42 44.33
C ILE A 565 41.16 -39.32 45.09
N TYR A 566 40.71 -40.11 46.08
CA TYR A 566 41.57 -41.03 46.83
C TYR A 566 41.74 -42.41 46.17
N ASN A 567 41.02 -42.68 45.08
CA ASN A 567 41.27 -43.85 44.25
C ASN A 567 42.44 -43.55 43.29
N VAL A 568 43.62 -44.04 43.66
CA VAL A 568 44.87 -43.89 42.90
C VAL A 568 44.70 -44.28 41.43
N ASN A 569 43.87 -45.28 41.12
CA ASN A 569 43.65 -45.69 39.72
C ASN A 569 42.83 -44.67 38.91
N ASN A 570 41.87 -43.98 39.54
CA ASN A 570 41.09 -42.95 38.86
C ASN A 570 41.91 -41.66 38.69
N ALA A 571 42.70 -41.30 39.71
CA ALA A 571 43.65 -40.19 39.63
C ALA A 571 44.67 -40.40 38.50
N ASN A 572 45.27 -41.59 38.41
CA ASN A 572 46.21 -41.93 37.34
C ASN A 572 45.58 -41.91 35.95
N ARG A 573 44.29 -42.28 35.81
CA ARG A 573 43.58 -42.22 34.53
C ARG A 573 43.25 -40.78 34.12
N ASN A 574 42.85 -39.95 35.08
CA ASN A 574 42.61 -38.53 34.84
C ASN A 574 43.91 -37.82 34.41
N GLU A 575 45.00 -38.08 35.13
CA GLU A 575 46.34 -37.60 34.78
C GLU A 575 46.78 -38.07 33.38
N LEU A 576 46.46 -39.31 33.00
CA LEU A 576 46.76 -39.85 31.68
C LEU A 576 45.95 -39.16 30.56
N ILE A 577 44.65 -38.91 30.77
CA ILE A 577 43.80 -38.19 29.80
C ILE A 577 44.34 -36.78 29.59
N VAL A 578 44.57 -36.03 30.67
CA VAL A 578 45.08 -34.65 30.61
C VAL A 578 46.45 -34.62 29.94
N SER A 579 47.36 -35.52 30.32
CA SER A 579 48.71 -35.57 29.75
C SER A 579 48.68 -35.84 28.25
N ASN A 580 47.85 -36.78 27.80
CA ASN A 580 47.71 -37.10 26.37
C ASN A 580 47.15 -35.92 25.57
N ILE A 581 46.13 -35.22 26.10
CA ILE A 581 45.56 -34.05 25.44
C ILE A 581 46.61 -32.95 25.32
N VAL A 582 47.28 -32.60 26.42
CA VAL A 582 48.33 -31.56 26.42
C VAL A 582 49.52 -31.93 25.52
N ASP A 583 49.89 -33.21 25.47
CA ASP A 583 50.96 -33.66 24.58
C ASP A 583 50.57 -33.58 23.10
N SER A 584 49.28 -33.82 22.79
CA SER A 584 48.75 -33.75 21.43
C SER A 584 48.55 -32.34 20.89
N MET A 585 48.54 -31.32 21.76
CA MET A 585 48.40 -29.91 21.34
C MET A 585 49.52 -29.50 20.39
N SER A 586 49.18 -28.71 19.37
CA SER A 586 50.15 -27.97 18.55
C SER A 586 50.73 -26.77 19.34
N ASP A 587 51.71 -26.07 18.75
CA ASP A 587 52.28 -24.86 19.38
C ASP A 587 51.33 -23.65 19.30
N SER A 588 50.30 -23.72 18.43
CA SER A 588 49.27 -22.70 18.25
C SER A 588 47.98 -23.02 19.02
N ASP A 589 47.76 -24.27 19.44
CA ASP A 589 46.63 -24.64 20.30
C ASP A 589 46.73 -23.96 21.68
N ILE A 590 45.58 -23.52 22.21
CA ILE A 590 45.45 -22.95 23.54
C ILE A 590 44.52 -23.80 24.42
N MET A 591 44.85 -23.90 25.70
CA MET A 591 44.04 -24.66 26.65
C MET A 591 43.96 -23.93 27.99
N SER A 592 42.81 -24.07 28.65
CA SER A 592 42.55 -23.59 30.00
C SER A 592 41.93 -24.68 30.86
N PHE A 593 42.24 -24.67 32.16
CA PHE A 593 41.63 -25.55 33.16
C PHE A 593 40.59 -24.81 33.99
N LEU A 594 39.39 -25.40 34.06
CA LEU A 594 38.31 -24.91 34.91
C LEU A 594 38.05 -25.91 36.05
N THR A 595 38.39 -25.50 37.29
CA THR A 595 38.06 -26.29 38.50
C THR A 595 37.49 -25.40 39.60
N TYR A 596 36.65 -25.96 40.47
CA TYR A 596 35.92 -25.19 41.48
C TYR A 596 36.56 -25.29 42.88
N GLN A 597 37.12 -24.19 43.39
CA GLN A 597 37.37 -23.98 44.82
C GLN A 597 36.78 -22.63 45.28
N ASN A 598 35.51 -22.63 45.71
CA ASN A 598 34.89 -21.61 46.58
C ASN A 598 35.00 -20.10 46.23
N ALA A 599 35.35 -19.72 45.00
CA ALA A 599 35.06 -18.45 44.34
C ALA A 599 35.38 -18.63 42.84
N GLY A 600 34.46 -18.30 41.94
CA GLY A 600 34.59 -18.59 40.50
C GLY A 600 35.78 -17.88 39.85
N GLY A 601 36.56 -18.64 39.08
CA GLY A 601 37.65 -18.16 38.24
C GLY A 601 38.35 -19.32 37.50
N MET A 602 38.96 -19.03 36.35
CA MET A 602 39.87 -19.97 35.67
C MET A 602 41.09 -20.25 36.55
N ASN A 603 41.59 -21.49 36.54
CA ASN A 603 42.84 -21.80 37.25
C ASN A 603 44.08 -21.41 36.46
N THR A 604 43.95 -21.32 35.15
CA THR A 604 44.99 -20.92 34.20
C THR A 604 44.31 -20.11 33.11
N ASP A 605 44.85 -18.94 32.76
CA ASP A 605 44.46 -18.26 31.52
C ASP A 605 44.79 -19.17 30.33
N PHE A 606 44.17 -18.92 29.17
CA PHE A 606 44.50 -19.67 27.96
C PHE A 606 46.01 -19.63 27.67
N THR A 607 46.59 -20.80 27.46
CA THR A 607 48.02 -20.90 27.18
C THR A 607 48.32 -22.07 26.25
N SER A 608 49.30 -21.89 25.37
CA SER A 608 49.93 -22.96 24.58
C SER A 608 51.12 -23.60 25.30
N VAL A 609 51.52 -23.07 26.47
CA VAL A 609 52.69 -23.53 27.20
C VAL A 609 52.40 -24.85 27.92
N LYS A 610 52.76 -25.97 27.28
CA LYS A 610 52.53 -27.33 27.79
C LYS A 610 53.03 -27.56 29.22
N SER A 611 54.10 -26.90 29.65
CA SER A 611 54.61 -27.01 31.03
C SER A 611 53.77 -26.27 32.06
N ALA A 612 53.02 -25.23 31.66
CA ALA A 612 52.06 -24.55 32.53
C ALA A 612 50.78 -25.40 32.71
N LEU A 613 50.49 -26.25 31.73
CA LEU A 613 49.34 -27.16 31.74
C LEU A 613 49.62 -28.51 32.42
N LYS A 614 50.87 -28.77 32.79
CA LYS A 614 51.31 -30.01 33.44
C LYS A 614 51.79 -29.75 34.87
N TRP A 615 50.99 -30.24 35.83
CA TRP A 615 51.31 -30.56 37.24
C TRP A 615 50.65 -29.70 38.34
N ASP A 616 49.49 -30.15 38.85
CA ASP A 616 49.20 -30.20 40.31
C ASP A 616 48.04 -31.19 40.62
N PRO A 617 48.23 -32.24 41.45
CA PRO A 617 47.15 -33.12 41.90
C PRO A 617 46.09 -32.46 42.79
N ILE A 618 46.26 -31.19 43.20
CA ILE A 618 45.31 -30.42 44.03
C ILE A 618 44.08 -29.92 43.23
N TYR A 619 44.13 -29.87 41.89
CA TYR A 619 43.06 -29.32 41.06
C TYR A 619 41.78 -30.17 40.97
N TYR A 620 41.79 -31.41 41.48
CA TYR A 620 40.68 -32.33 41.35
C TYR A 620 39.69 -32.24 42.53
N SER A 621 39.12 -31.04 42.73
CA SER A 621 38.25 -30.72 43.87
C SER A 621 36.85 -31.33 43.80
N ARG A 622 36.32 -31.63 45.00
CA ARG A 622 34.96 -32.11 45.28
C ARG A 622 33.95 -31.00 45.01
N THR A 623 32.86 -31.34 44.33
CA THR A 623 31.64 -30.52 44.06
C THR A 623 31.63 -29.56 42.86
N ALA A 624 32.09 -29.99 41.68
CA ALA A 624 31.76 -29.26 40.44
C ALA A 624 30.24 -29.37 40.11
N ASN A 625 29.54 -28.25 40.00
CA ASN A 625 28.23 -28.18 39.35
C ASN A 625 28.48 -28.26 37.83
N ALA A 626 28.12 -29.38 37.21
CA ALA A 626 28.42 -29.62 35.79
C ALA A 626 27.76 -28.57 34.88
N SER A 627 26.56 -28.11 35.23
CA SER A 627 25.84 -27.08 34.48
C SER A 627 26.59 -25.76 34.44
N TYR A 628 27.04 -25.27 35.60
CA TYR A 628 27.75 -24.00 35.68
C TYR A 628 29.13 -24.06 35.03
N GLY A 629 29.85 -25.18 35.20
CA GLY A 629 31.16 -25.37 34.57
C GLY A 629 31.07 -25.37 33.04
N ILE A 630 30.07 -26.06 32.47
CA ILE A 630 29.83 -26.08 31.02
C ILE A 630 29.42 -24.70 30.53
N GLY A 631 28.48 -24.03 31.22
CA GLY A 631 28.03 -22.70 30.83
C GLY A 631 29.15 -21.65 30.85
N LEU A 632 29.96 -21.64 31.90
CA LEU A 632 31.09 -20.71 32.00
C LEU A 632 32.17 -21.02 30.96
N ALA A 633 32.46 -22.30 30.70
CA ALA A 633 33.38 -22.69 29.64
C ALA A 633 32.89 -22.24 28.24
N ALA A 634 31.59 -22.33 27.99
CA ALA A 634 31.00 -21.87 26.73
C ALA A 634 31.10 -20.35 26.56
N VAL A 635 30.86 -19.57 27.63
CA VAL A 635 31.04 -18.10 27.60
C VAL A 635 32.51 -17.73 27.37
N ILE A 636 33.43 -18.35 28.10
CA ILE A 636 34.87 -18.06 27.98
C ILE A 636 35.39 -18.37 26.57
N LEU A 637 34.99 -19.50 25.99
CA LEU A 637 35.41 -19.87 24.63
C LEU A 637 34.83 -18.91 23.58
N ASN A 638 33.60 -18.44 23.79
CA ASN A 638 32.98 -17.45 22.92
C ASN A 638 33.71 -16.09 22.98
N ASP A 639 33.99 -15.61 24.19
CA ASP A 639 34.50 -14.24 24.38
C ASP A 639 36.01 -14.13 24.14
N GLU A 640 36.79 -15.16 24.49
CA GLU A 640 38.26 -15.09 24.51
C GLU A 640 38.95 -15.94 23.42
N ALA A 641 38.20 -16.77 22.67
CA ALA A 641 38.78 -17.71 21.70
C ALA A 641 38.11 -17.67 20.31
N MET A 642 37.64 -16.50 19.87
CA MET A 642 37.17 -16.27 18.49
C MET A 642 38.27 -16.64 17.48
N GLY A 643 37.92 -17.40 16.44
CA GLY A 643 38.86 -17.90 15.41
C GLY A 643 39.60 -19.19 15.76
N TYR A 644 39.30 -19.84 16.90
CA TYR A 644 39.81 -21.16 17.27
C TYR A 644 38.75 -22.24 17.14
N ASN A 645 39.16 -23.49 16.88
CA ASN A 645 38.29 -24.65 17.00
C ASN A 645 38.03 -24.95 18.49
N SER A 646 36.93 -24.37 19.01
CA SER A 646 36.58 -24.37 20.42
C SER A 646 35.94 -25.69 20.86
N LYS A 647 36.42 -26.27 21.96
CA LYS A 647 35.84 -27.51 22.52
C LYS A 647 35.91 -27.58 24.03
N ILE A 648 34.92 -28.25 24.62
CA ILE A 648 34.88 -28.54 26.06
C ILE A 648 35.21 -30.01 26.29
N ILE A 649 36.20 -30.28 27.14
CA ILE A 649 36.51 -31.64 27.58
C ILE A 649 36.08 -31.81 29.03
N PHE A 650 35.10 -32.68 29.27
CA PHE A 650 34.54 -32.95 30.60
C PHE A 650 34.93 -34.35 31.09
N ILE A 651 35.82 -34.43 32.08
CA ILE A 651 36.24 -35.69 32.68
C ILE A 651 35.39 -35.99 33.92
N THR A 652 34.79 -37.19 33.99
CA THR A 652 34.00 -37.59 35.17
C THR A 652 34.05 -39.07 35.50
N ASP A 653 33.90 -39.40 36.79
CA ASP A 653 33.81 -40.79 37.31
C ASP A 653 32.40 -41.15 37.82
N SER A 654 31.40 -40.32 37.52
CA SER A 654 30.02 -40.49 37.94
C SER A 654 29.06 -39.84 36.95
N SER A 655 27.78 -40.25 36.95
CA SER A 655 26.76 -39.56 36.16
C SER A 655 26.61 -38.10 36.63
N VAL A 656 26.51 -37.17 35.68
CA VAL A 656 26.20 -35.76 35.96
C VAL A 656 24.89 -35.36 35.29
N SER A 657 24.18 -34.41 35.90
CA SER A 657 23.02 -33.75 35.31
C SER A 657 23.43 -32.35 34.90
N VAL A 658 23.07 -31.97 33.67
CA VAL A 658 23.32 -30.64 33.12
C VAL A 658 21.95 -29.97 32.89
N ASP A 659 21.81 -28.74 33.35
CA ASP A 659 20.60 -27.92 33.15
C ASP A 659 20.62 -27.41 31.71
N SER A 660 19.48 -27.55 31.02
CA SER A 660 19.35 -27.27 29.59
C SER A 660 19.71 -25.84 29.22
N ARG A 661 19.59 -24.86 30.12
CA ARG A 661 19.96 -23.45 29.85
C ARG A 661 21.46 -23.28 29.60
N PHE A 662 22.29 -24.02 30.33
CA PHE A 662 23.74 -23.96 30.15
C PHE A 662 24.22 -24.85 29.00
N LEU A 663 23.44 -25.87 28.64
CA LEU A 663 23.68 -26.63 27.42
C LEU A 663 23.34 -25.77 26.18
N LYS A 664 22.25 -24.99 26.23
CA LYS A 664 21.88 -24.04 25.17
C LYS A 664 23.00 -23.06 24.82
N LEU A 665 23.74 -22.54 25.79
CA LEU A 665 24.90 -21.69 25.52
C LEU A 665 25.96 -22.40 24.65
N ALA A 666 26.29 -23.66 24.96
CA ALA A 666 27.21 -24.44 24.16
C ALA A 666 26.62 -24.84 22.79
N ILE A 667 25.30 -25.04 22.70
CA ILE A 667 24.59 -25.35 21.44
C ILE A 667 24.58 -24.12 20.53
N ASN A 668 24.11 -22.97 21.04
CA ASN A 668 24.03 -21.71 20.31
C ASN A 668 25.42 -21.26 19.82
N ASN A 669 26.46 -21.49 20.62
CA ASN A 669 27.83 -21.12 20.24
C ASN A 669 28.56 -22.25 19.47
N LYS A 670 27.85 -23.31 19.04
CA LYS A 670 28.39 -24.48 18.31
C LYS A 670 29.63 -25.15 18.97
N ILE A 671 29.69 -25.20 20.32
CA ILE A 671 30.83 -25.75 21.08
C ILE A 671 30.62 -27.22 21.48
N PRO A 672 31.36 -28.19 20.89
CA PRO A 672 31.23 -29.60 21.23
C PRO A 672 31.74 -29.96 22.63
N ILE A 673 30.95 -30.78 23.33
CA ILE A 673 31.28 -31.29 24.66
C ILE A 673 31.66 -32.77 24.61
N TYR A 674 32.92 -33.06 24.88
CA TYR A 674 33.45 -34.42 24.94
C TYR A 674 33.55 -34.93 26.38
N PHE A 675 32.85 -36.03 26.68
CA PHE A 675 32.83 -36.60 28.03
C PHE A 675 33.77 -37.80 28.17
N PHE A 676 34.73 -37.74 29.08
CA PHE A 676 35.56 -38.89 29.46
C PHE A 676 35.05 -39.55 30.73
N CYS A 677 34.52 -40.77 30.60
CA CYS A 677 33.91 -41.52 31.69
C CYS A 677 34.90 -42.51 32.32
N ILE A 678 35.39 -42.20 33.52
CA ILE A 678 36.32 -43.04 34.29
C ILE A 678 35.54 -44.06 35.13
N GLY A 679 35.58 -45.34 34.74
CA GLY A 679 34.91 -46.43 35.47
C GLY A 679 33.54 -46.78 34.89
N ASP A 680 32.73 -47.50 35.68
CA ASP A 680 31.42 -48.02 35.26
C ASP A 680 30.29 -47.27 35.99
N PHE A 681 29.57 -46.41 35.26
CA PHE A 681 28.36 -45.72 35.72
C PHE A 681 27.39 -45.50 34.54
N ASN A 682 26.15 -45.09 34.82
CA ASN A 682 25.16 -44.83 33.76
C ASN A 682 25.54 -43.56 32.98
N THR A 683 25.73 -43.69 31.67
CA THR A 683 26.14 -42.60 30.77
C THR A 683 25.01 -42.10 29.86
N ALA A 684 23.78 -42.61 29.97
CA ALA A 684 22.69 -42.29 29.04
C ALA A 684 22.42 -40.78 28.89
N ALA A 685 22.42 -40.04 30.01
CA ALA A 685 22.26 -38.58 29.98
C ALA A 685 23.44 -37.88 29.29
N LEU A 686 24.67 -38.36 29.51
CA LEU A 686 25.88 -37.78 28.89
C LEU A 686 25.91 -38.01 27.39
N ILE A 687 25.42 -39.16 26.92
CA ILE A 687 25.29 -39.45 25.49
C ILE A 687 24.33 -38.44 24.86
N GLY A 688 23.19 -38.17 25.49
CA GLY A 688 22.24 -37.16 25.01
C GLY A 688 22.85 -35.75 24.96
N TYR A 689 23.57 -35.33 26.01
CA TYR A 689 24.22 -34.01 26.03
C TYR A 689 25.33 -33.87 24.98
N ALA A 690 26.14 -34.92 24.80
CA ALA A 690 27.18 -34.96 23.79
C ALA A 690 26.58 -34.86 22.38
N GLN A 691 25.53 -35.62 22.09
CA GLN A 691 24.85 -35.58 20.79
C GLN A 691 24.26 -34.20 20.48
N LEU A 692 23.62 -33.56 21.46
CA LEU A 692 23.03 -32.23 21.27
C LEU A 692 24.06 -31.12 21.00
N THR A 693 25.33 -31.34 21.34
CA THR A 693 26.41 -30.34 21.16
C THR A 693 27.39 -30.73 20.06
N GLY A 694 27.16 -31.83 19.32
CA GLY A 694 28.15 -32.33 18.35
C GLY A 694 29.38 -33.02 18.97
N GLY A 695 29.36 -33.27 20.29
CA GLY A 695 30.42 -33.97 21.02
C GLY A 695 30.24 -35.50 21.10
N LYS A 696 31.10 -36.16 21.90
CA LYS A 696 31.08 -37.62 22.06
C LYS A 696 31.42 -38.07 23.49
N VAL A 697 30.85 -39.20 23.91
CA VAL A 697 31.17 -39.84 25.18
C VAL A 697 32.20 -40.95 24.97
N TYR A 698 33.31 -40.85 25.70
CA TYR A 698 34.42 -41.81 25.69
C TYR A 698 34.49 -42.62 26.97
N SER A 699 34.78 -43.91 26.85
CA SER A 699 35.04 -44.77 28.00
C SER A 699 36.52 -44.77 28.35
N ALA A 700 36.86 -44.46 29.60
CA ALA A 700 38.24 -44.38 30.08
C ALA A 700 38.53 -45.46 31.13
N LYS A 701 38.35 -46.75 30.80
CA LYS A 701 38.58 -47.87 31.74
C LYS A 701 40.01 -48.40 31.66
N THR A 702 40.61 -48.35 30.49
CA THR A 702 41.98 -48.83 30.23
C THR A 702 42.84 -47.73 29.61
N ALA A 703 44.16 -47.84 29.77
CA ALA A 703 45.10 -46.91 29.13
C ALA A 703 45.00 -46.95 27.59
N ALA A 704 44.65 -48.09 27.00
CA ALA A 704 44.46 -48.22 25.56
C ALA A 704 43.24 -47.44 25.05
N GLU A 705 42.10 -47.55 25.74
CA GLU A 705 40.89 -46.78 25.41
C GLU A 705 41.11 -45.27 25.60
N ILE A 706 41.85 -44.88 26.65
CA ILE A 706 42.23 -43.47 26.88
C ILE A 706 43.08 -42.94 25.72
N ASN A 707 44.15 -43.66 25.34
CA ASN A 707 45.00 -43.25 24.23
C ASN A 707 44.24 -43.13 22.91
N GLN A 708 43.35 -44.09 22.61
CA GLN A 708 42.51 -44.02 21.41
C GLN A 708 41.57 -42.83 21.44
N SER A 709 40.87 -42.62 22.56
CA SER A 709 39.90 -41.53 22.72
C SER A 709 40.56 -40.15 22.63
N CYS A 710 41.75 -39.98 23.22
CA CYS A 710 42.51 -38.74 23.11
C CYS A 710 43.00 -38.47 21.69
N ASN A 711 43.37 -39.51 20.93
CA ASN A 711 43.77 -39.36 19.53
C ASN A 711 42.61 -38.93 18.64
N GLU A 712 41.37 -39.39 18.91
CA GLU A 712 40.17 -39.00 18.14
C GLU A 712 39.78 -37.52 18.33
N ILE A 713 40.18 -36.89 19.44
CA ILE A 713 39.86 -35.49 19.78
C ILE A 713 41.06 -34.55 19.51
N GLY A 714 42.22 -35.13 19.15
CA GLY A 714 43.43 -34.37 18.83
C GLY A 714 43.25 -33.44 17.62
N PRO A 715 44.25 -32.60 17.33
CA PRO A 715 44.16 -31.64 16.22
C PRO A 715 43.84 -32.34 14.90
N LYS A 716 42.71 -31.98 14.28
CA LYS A 716 42.39 -32.37 12.90
C LYS A 716 43.18 -31.46 11.95
N THR A 717 43.79 -32.05 10.94
CA THR A 717 44.45 -31.33 9.84
C THR A 717 43.44 -31.27 8.70
N PHE A 718 42.90 -30.09 8.44
CA PHE A 718 42.14 -29.84 7.20
C PHE A 718 43.13 -29.73 6.05
N VAL A 719 42.88 -30.49 4.98
CA VAL A 719 43.63 -30.38 3.72
C VAL A 719 42.76 -29.49 2.85
N GLY A 720 43.27 -28.33 2.44
CA GLY A 720 42.53 -27.23 1.81
C GLY A 720 41.95 -27.49 0.40
N GLU A 721 41.47 -28.70 0.16
CA GLU A 721 40.63 -29.10 -1.00
C GLU A 721 39.49 -30.04 -0.53
N THR A 722 39.27 -30.17 0.79
CA THR A 722 38.16 -30.96 1.33
C THR A 722 36.95 -30.05 1.42
N ASP A 723 35.85 -30.52 0.87
CA ASP A 723 34.52 -29.93 0.84
C ASP A 723 33.62 -31.06 1.39
N THR A 724 33.16 -30.90 2.64
CA THR A 724 32.62 -31.99 3.45
C THR A 724 31.12 -32.21 3.23
N ASP A 725 30.35 -31.15 3.02
CA ASP A 725 28.92 -31.16 2.71
C ASP A 725 28.63 -31.15 1.20
N GLY A 726 29.59 -30.73 0.37
CA GLY A 726 29.54 -30.85 -1.09
C GLY A 726 28.89 -29.68 -1.80
N ASP A 727 28.81 -28.51 -1.15
CA ASP A 727 28.29 -27.27 -1.72
C ASP A 727 29.30 -26.60 -2.68
N GLY A 728 30.58 -27.00 -2.62
CA GLY A 728 31.64 -26.48 -3.49
C GLY A 728 32.52 -25.41 -2.84
N PHE A 729 32.20 -24.92 -1.64
CA PHE A 729 33.18 -24.27 -0.79
C PHE A 729 34.06 -25.32 -0.10
N THR A 730 35.32 -25.00 0.12
CA THR A 730 36.16 -25.90 0.92
C THR A 730 35.92 -25.65 2.41
N ASP A 731 36.07 -26.70 3.23
CA ASP A 731 35.95 -26.62 4.69
C ASP A 731 36.78 -25.46 5.28
N ILE A 732 37.90 -25.10 4.62
CA ILE A 732 38.77 -24.03 5.08
C ILE A 732 38.30 -22.64 4.66
N GLU A 733 37.59 -22.50 3.54
CA GLU A 733 36.97 -21.24 3.11
C GLU A 733 35.84 -20.87 4.06
N GLU A 734 34.92 -21.80 4.30
CA GLU A 734 33.77 -21.63 5.20
C GLU A 734 34.20 -21.34 6.64
N MET A 735 35.16 -22.12 7.17
CA MET A 735 35.70 -21.91 8.51
C MET A 735 36.54 -20.63 8.65
N SER A 736 37.12 -20.11 7.56
CA SER A 736 37.87 -18.84 7.58
C SER A 736 36.95 -17.62 7.38
N GLY A 737 35.70 -17.89 7.00
CA GLY A 737 34.71 -16.92 6.58
C GLY A 737 34.84 -16.56 5.10
N LEU A 738 33.71 -16.56 4.41
CA LEU A 738 33.52 -16.07 3.05
C LEU A 738 33.57 -14.55 3.07
N ILE A 739 34.43 -13.97 2.25
CA ILE A 739 34.48 -12.52 2.07
C ILE A 739 33.44 -12.17 1.03
N VAL A 740 32.32 -11.63 1.46
CA VAL A 740 31.14 -11.43 0.62
C VAL A 740 31.08 -10.00 0.11
N SER A 741 30.85 -9.87 -1.18
CA SER A 741 30.83 -8.63 -1.97
C SER A 741 32.02 -7.70 -1.68
N SER A 742 31.98 -6.52 -2.28
CA SER A 742 33.03 -5.51 -2.16
C SER A 742 32.95 -4.70 -0.86
N ASN A 743 31.96 -4.95 0.02
CA ASN A 743 31.72 -4.20 1.27
C ASN A 743 32.68 -4.56 2.43
N CYS A 744 33.58 -5.53 2.23
CA CYS A 744 34.55 -6.06 3.20
C CYS A 744 33.95 -6.86 4.37
N LYS A 745 32.70 -7.32 4.26
CA LYS A 745 32.10 -8.21 5.26
C LYS A 745 32.64 -9.63 5.11
N ILE A 746 32.63 -10.33 6.24
CA ILE A 746 33.03 -11.74 6.32
C ILE A 746 31.85 -12.49 6.90
N VAL A 747 31.24 -13.34 6.09
CA VAL A 747 30.16 -14.25 6.46
C VAL A 747 30.76 -15.60 6.83
N ASN A 748 30.27 -16.25 7.88
CA ASN A 748 30.79 -17.56 8.29
C ASN A 748 29.74 -18.64 8.04
N THR A 749 30.09 -19.63 7.23
CA THR A 749 29.25 -20.78 6.91
C THR A 749 29.68 -22.04 7.67
N ASP A 750 28.83 -23.06 7.69
CA ASP A 750 29.03 -24.32 8.41
C ASP A 750 29.38 -25.47 7.46
N TYR A 751 30.68 -25.73 7.29
CA TYR A 751 31.29 -26.82 6.48
C TYR A 751 30.78 -28.26 6.61
N MET A 752 29.76 -28.49 7.43
CA MET A 752 29.08 -29.76 7.56
C MET A 752 27.64 -29.72 7.04
N LYS A 753 27.19 -28.58 6.51
CA LYS A 753 25.81 -28.27 6.14
C LYS A 753 25.84 -27.35 4.90
N ALA A 754 25.45 -27.92 3.76
CA ALA A 754 25.49 -27.25 2.46
C ALA A 754 24.59 -26.00 2.35
N ASP A 755 23.54 -25.94 3.16
CA ASP A 755 22.67 -24.79 3.39
C ASP A 755 22.97 -24.44 4.85
N THR A 756 23.54 -23.28 5.20
CA THR A 756 24.01 -23.02 6.57
C THR A 756 22.87 -22.63 7.53
N ASP A 757 21.85 -21.91 7.06
CA ASP A 757 20.82 -21.23 7.86
C ASP A 757 19.42 -21.88 7.84
N ASP A 758 19.25 -22.95 7.06
CA ASP A 758 18.03 -23.75 6.83
C ASP A 758 16.92 -23.02 6.03
N ASP A 759 17.29 -22.06 5.17
CA ASP A 759 16.37 -21.25 4.37
C ASP A 759 15.88 -21.95 3.06
N GLY A 760 16.64 -22.95 2.60
CA GLY A 760 16.35 -23.73 1.39
C GLY A 760 17.26 -23.47 0.18
N LEU A 761 18.22 -22.54 0.29
CA LEU A 761 19.34 -22.34 -0.64
C LEU A 761 20.61 -22.98 -0.05
N ASP A 762 21.39 -23.64 -0.89
CA ASP A 762 22.74 -24.04 -0.49
C ASP A 762 23.65 -22.77 -0.49
N ASP A 763 24.69 -22.70 0.36
CA ASP A 763 25.56 -21.52 0.52
C ASP A 763 26.17 -21.04 -0.81
N ASN A 764 26.35 -21.95 -1.78
CA ASN A 764 26.89 -21.68 -3.12
C ASN A 764 25.86 -21.11 -4.11
N GLU A 765 24.56 -21.17 -3.78
CA GLU A 765 23.47 -20.52 -4.49
C GLU A 765 23.32 -19.07 -4.02
N GLU A 766 23.73 -18.79 -2.78
CA GLU A 766 23.70 -17.48 -2.12
C GLU A 766 24.98 -16.67 -2.34
N VAL A 767 26.13 -17.33 -2.42
CA VAL A 767 27.44 -16.72 -2.65
C VAL A 767 28.18 -17.44 -3.76
N ASP A 768 28.74 -16.71 -4.72
CA ASP A 768 29.51 -17.31 -5.82
C ASP A 768 30.78 -17.98 -5.29
N VAL A 769 31.03 -19.22 -5.69
CA VAL A 769 32.21 -19.99 -5.30
C VAL A 769 33.51 -19.37 -5.85
N GLU A 770 33.46 -18.66 -7.00
CA GLU A 770 34.67 -18.08 -7.60
C GLU A 770 35.08 -16.75 -6.93
N LEU A 771 36.28 -16.74 -6.33
CA LEU A 771 36.91 -15.52 -5.81
C LEU A 771 37.23 -14.52 -6.92
N THR A 772 36.52 -13.40 -6.92
CA THR A 772 36.81 -12.23 -7.75
C THR A 772 38.07 -11.55 -7.27
N LYS A 773 38.99 -11.24 -8.20
CA LYS A 773 40.24 -10.53 -7.92
C LYS A 773 40.30 -9.20 -8.66
N VAL A 774 40.30 -8.11 -7.91
CA VAL A 774 40.42 -6.75 -8.45
C VAL A 774 41.73 -6.12 -7.96
N GLU A 775 42.50 -5.54 -8.89
CA GLU A 775 43.68 -4.73 -8.55
C GLU A 775 43.23 -3.29 -8.31
N VAL A 776 43.43 -2.77 -7.09
CA VAL A 776 43.07 -1.41 -6.74
C VAL A 776 44.33 -0.54 -6.75
N PRO A 777 44.41 0.44 -7.67
CA PRO A 777 45.48 1.41 -7.65
C PRO A 777 45.40 2.23 -6.36
N GLY A 778 46.44 2.16 -5.52
CA GLY A 778 46.45 2.92 -4.28
C GLY A 778 46.38 4.43 -4.55
N LYS A 779 45.36 5.09 -3.99
CA LYS A 779 45.17 6.55 -4.07
C LYS A 779 45.61 7.23 -2.77
N GLN A 780 45.80 8.56 -2.82
CA GLN A 780 46.13 9.41 -1.66
C GLN A 780 47.35 8.98 -0.81
N GLY A 781 48.34 8.32 -1.41
CA GLY A 781 49.58 7.92 -0.73
C GLY A 781 49.56 6.52 -0.12
N ASN A 782 48.46 5.77 -0.30
CA ASN A 782 48.34 4.38 0.11
C ASN A 782 48.93 3.42 -0.96
N PRO A 783 49.49 2.27 -0.55
CA PRO A 783 49.99 1.27 -1.50
C PRO A 783 48.83 0.63 -2.28
N SER A 784 49.08 0.20 -3.53
CA SER A 784 48.13 -0.59 -4.30
C SER A 784 47.83 -1.92 -3.60
N THR A 785 46.56 -2.25 -3.47
CA THR A 785 46.06 -3.47 -2.82
C THR A 785 45.36 -4.36 -3.85
N PHE A 786 45.20 -5.63 -3.50
CA PHE A 786 44.35 -6.55 -4.25
C PHE A 786 43.11 -6.83 -3.41
N LYS A 787 41.94 -6.59 -3.97
CA LYS A 787 40.66 -7.01 -3.40
C LYS A 787 40.37 -8.44 -3.83
N TYR A 788 39.95 -9.27 -2.88
CA TYR A 788 39.52 -10.65 -3.08
C TYR A 788 38.18 -10.82 -2.37
N TYR A 789 37.13 -11.12 -3.12
CA TYR A 789 35.78 -11.28 -2.58
C TYR A 789 34.95 -12.22 -3.46
N HIS A 790 33.90 -12.78 -2.89
CA HIS A 790 32.86 -13.53 -3.57
C HIS A 790 31.71 -12.58 -3.90
N HIS A 791 31.00 -12.80 -5.01
CA HIS A 791 29.75 -12.10 -5.25
C HIS A 791 28.67 -12.69 -4.34
N MET A 792 27.81 -11.85 -3.77
CA MET A 792 26.77 -12.27 -2.82
C MET A 792 25.39 -11.92 -3.40
N TRP A 793 24.46 -12.85 -3.29
CA TRP A 793 23.04 -12.70 -3.63
C TRP A 793 22.15 -12.70 -2.39
N SER A 794 22.56 -13.39 -1.32
CA SER A 794 22.03 -13.35 0.06
C SER A 794 23.15 -13.71 1.05
N ASP A 795 23.00 -13.40 2.33
CA ASP A 795 23.92 -13.79 3.41
C ASP A 795 23.62 -15.23 3.84
N PRO A 796 24.47 -16.23 3.51
CA PRO A 796 24.21 -17.64 3.81
C PRO A 796 24.18 -17.99 5.31
N SER A 797 24.38 -17.01 6.19
CA SER A 797 24.25 -17.19 7.62
C SER A 797 22.97 -16.61 8.21
N ASP A 798 22.12 -15.98 7.40
CA ASP A 798 20.87 -15.34 7.79
C ASP A 798 19.75 -15.61 6.79
N SER A 799 18.74 -16.37 7.21
CA SER A 799 17.65 -16.88 6.36
C SER A 799 16.70 -15.81 5.79
N ASP A 800 16.99 -14.54 6.03
CA ASP A 800 16.20 -13.33 5.75
C ASP A 800 17.19 -12.17 5.75
N THR A 801 17.99 -12.09 4.69
CA THR A 801 19.22 -11.29 4.64
C THR A 801 18.97 -9.79 4.82
N ASP A 802 17.90 -9.29 4.22
CA ASP A 802 17.52 -7.88 4.32
C ASP A 802 16.60 -7.57 5.50
N GLY A 803 16.10 -8.60 6.17
CA GLY A 803 15.24 -8.50 7.35
C GLY A 803 13.80 -8.09 7.01
N ASP A 804 13.38 -8.25 5.75
CA ASP A 804 12.04 -7.97 5.28
C ASP A 804 11.02 -9.08 5.63
N ARG A 805 11.52 -10.21 6.15
CA ARG A 805 10.79 -11.41 6.59
C ARG A 805 10.32 -12.32 5.47
N THR A 806 10.79 -12.09 4.26
CA THR A 806 10.74 -13.05 3.16
C THR A 806 12.02 -13.87 3.24
N VAL A 807 11.86 -15.20 3.30
CA VAL A 807 13.03 -16.08 3.29
C VAL A 807 13.74 -15.94 1.94
N ASP A 808 15.07 -15.86 1.94
CA ASP A 808 15.87 -15.53 0.74
C ASP A 808 15.57 -16.47 -0.45
N SER A 809 15.33 -17.76 -0.19
CA SER A 809 14.87 -18.73 -1.19
C SER A 809 13.57 -18.38 -1.95
N SER A 810 12.77 -17.47 -1.40
CA SER A 810 11.49 -16.99 -1.94
C SER A 810 11.50 -15.51 -2.27
N ASP A 811 12.56 -14.78 -1.94
CA ASP A 811 12.71 -13.36 -2.24
C ASP A 811 13.34 -13.15 -3.63
N LEU A 812 12.80 -12.19 -4.37
CA LEU A 812 13.31 -11.76 -5.67
C LEU A 812 14.55 -10.87 -5.54
N ASN A 813 14.72 -10.14 -4.42
CA ASN A 813 15.85 -9.24 -4.19
C ASN A 813 16.39 -9.31 -2.74
N PRO A 814 17.02 -10.42 -2.31
CA PRO A 814 17.42 -10.67 -0.91
C PRO A 814 18.39 -9.66 -0.26
N LEU A 815 18.90 -8.69 -1.01
CA LEU A 815 19.84 -7.67 -0.53
C LEU A 815 19.18 -6.30 -0.37
N VAL A 816 17.91 -6.15 -0.77
CA VAL A 816 17.22 -4.88 -0.83
C VAL A 816 15.91 -4.98 -0.07
N TYR A 817 15.92 -4.45 1.16
CA TYR A 817 14.77 -4.45 2.05
C TYR A 817 13.53 -3.97 1.31
N SER A 818 12.55 -4.86 1.16
CA SER A 818 11.28 -4.56 0.52
C SER A 818 10.15 -4.83 1.48
N PHE A 819 9.30 -3.83 1.75
CA PHE A 819 8.21 -4.05 2.69
C PHE A 819 7.28 -5.22 2.29
N VAL A 820 7.11 -5.45 0.97
CA VAL A 820 6.32 -6.57 0.46
C VAL A 820 6.72 -6.90 -1.00
N PRO A 821 7.50 -7.97 -1.26
CA PRO A 821 7.74 -8.47 -2.64
C PRO A 821 6.44 -8.78 -3.42
N TYR A 822 5.34 -9.07 -2.72
CA TYR A 822 4.03 -9.32 -3.30
C TYR A 822 3.32 -8.08 -3.84
N LEU A 823 3.69 -6.86 -3.42
CA LEU A 823 3.01 -5.64 -3.85
C LEU A 823 3.44 -5.25 -5.27
N ASP A 824 4.72 -5.43 -5.63
CA ASP A 824 5.22 -5.36 -7.01
C ASP A 824 4.42 -6.26 -7.97
N ILE A 825 4.20 -7.51 -7.56
CA ILE A 825 3.45 -8.50 -8.33
C ILE A 825 1.99 -8.03 -8.50
N LEU A 826 1.41 -7.42 -7.47
CA LEU A 826 0.04 -6.89 -7.51
C LEU A 826 -0.08 -5.65 -8.39
N CYS A 827 0.91 -4.75 -8.36
CA CYS A 827 1.03 -3.61 -9.28
C CYS A 827 1.03 -4.09 -10.74
N GLU A 828 1.90 -5.05 -11.06
CA GLU A 828 2.00 -5.61 -12.40
C GLU A 828 0.66 -6.23 -12.85
N TYR A 829 -0.04 -6.95 -11.97
CA TYR A 829 -1.35 -7.51 -12.30
C TYR A 829 -2.44 -6.45 -12.48
N ALA A 830 -2.46 -5.41 -11.64
CA ALA A 830 -3.43 -4.32 -11.74
C ALA A 830 -3.25 -3.54 -13.06
N GLN A 831 -2.01 -3.24 -13.43
CA GLN A 831 -1.65 -2.55 -14.67
C GLN A 831 -1.99 -3.38 -15.92
N ASN A 832 -1.69 -4.69 -15.90
CA ASN A 832 -2.04 -5.61 -16.98
C ASN A 832 -3.57 -5.72 -17.16
N TYR A 833 -4.32 -5.80 -16.06
CA TYR A 833 -5.78 -5.84 -16.11
C TYR A 833 -6.39 -4.56 -16.71
N CYS A 834 -5.87 -3.38 -16.35
CA CYS A 834 -6.35 -2.11 -16.89
C CYS A 834 -6.07 -1.99 -18.40
N SER A 835 -4.87 -2.43 -18.81
CA SER A 835 -4.45 -2.48 -20.21
C SER A 835 -5.32 -3.41 -21.06
N ASP A 836 -5.67 -4.60 -20.55
CA ASP A 836 -6.47 -5.60 -21.26
C ASP A 836 -7.97 -5.24 -21.35
N ASN A 837 -8.48 -4.41 -20.44
CA ASN A 837 -9.91 -4.05 -20.36
C ASN A 837 -10.22 -2.61 -20.78
N ASN A 838 -9.26 -1.86 -21.31
CA ASN A 838 -9.45 -0.48 -21.75
C ASN A 838 -10.00 0.45 -20.64
N LEU A 839 -9.72 0.12 -19.37
CA LEU A 839 -10.11 0.90 -18.19
C LEU A 839 -9.08 2.01 -18.00
N ARG A 840 -9.18 3.06 -18.82
CA ARG A 840 -8.16 4.11 -19.01
C ARG A 840 -8.27 5.32 -18.08
N ASN A 841 -9.15 5.28 -17.07
CA ASN A 841 -9.41 6.44 -16.20
C ASN A 841 -8.78 6.29 -14.79
N LYS A 842 -7.76 5.46 -14.66
CA LYS A 842 -7.04 5.24 -13.39
C LYS A 842 -5.56 5.23 -13.70
N ASP A 843 -5.03 6.41 -13.97
CA ASP A 843 -3.64 6.59 -14.40
C ASP A 843 -2.64 6.48 -13.24
N ASP A 844 -3.14 6.36 -12.00
CA ASP A 844 -2.32 6.21 -10.79
C ASP A 844 -2.22 4.74 -10.34
N GLU A 845 -0.98 4.23 -10.30
CA GLU A 845 -0.59 2.90 -9.85
C GLU A 845 -1.06 2.61 -8.41
N ILE A 846 -0.96 3.58 -7.52
CA ILE A 846 -1.36 3.44 -6.12
C ILE A 846 -2.85 3.21 -6.02
N THR A 847 -3.66 4.06 -6.66
CA THR A 847 -5.11 3.93 -6.69
C THR A 847 -5.55 2.56 -7.24
N LEU A 848 -4.92 2.09 -8.31
CA LEU A 848 -5.22 0.77 -8.91
C LEU A 848 -4.98 -0.40 -7.96
N VAL A 849 -3.86 -0.39 -7.24
CA VAL A 849 -3.48 -1.47 -6.32
C VAL A 849 -4.32 -1.44 -5.05
N LEU A 850 -4.61 -0.25 -4.52
CA LEU A 850 -5.48 -0.06 -3.37
C LEU A 850 -6.89 -0.59 -3.65
N GLU A 851 -7.44 -0.28 -4.82
CA GLU A 851 -8.74 -0.81 -5.25
C GLU A 851 -8.73 -2.31 -5.48
N PHE A 852 -7.63 -2.86 -6.03
CA PHE A 852 -7.44 -4.29 -6.17
C PHE A 852 -7.50 -5.00 -4.81
N LEU A 853 -6.90 -4.40 -3.77
CA LEU A 853 -6.85 -4.93 -2.40
C LEU A 853 -8.12 -4.65 -1.58
N ARG A 854 -8.96 -3.70 -1.99
CA ARG A 854 -10.13 -3.22 -1.22
C ARG A 854 -11.26 -4.26 -1.13
N SER A 855 -11.92 -4.29 0.03
CA SER A 855 -13.12 -5.11 0.28
C SER A 855 -14.42 -4.30 0.12
N THR A 856 -15.40 -4.86 -0.60
CA THR A 856 -16.70 -4.21 -0.88
C THR A 856 -17.83 -4.52 0.13
N LYS A 857 -17.59 -5.34 1.18
CA LYS A 857 -18.64 -5.71 2.16
C LYS A 857 -18.19 -5.67 3.63
N TYR A 858 -18.99 -4.99 4.44
CA TYR A 858 -18.86 -4.89 5.90
C TYR A 858 -19.77 -5.92 6.61
N ILE A 859 -19.22 -6.82 7.44
CA ILE A 859 -20.00 -7.71 8.33
C ILE A 859 -19.45 -7.60 9.77
N GLY A 860 -19.88 -6.58 10.51
CA GLY A 860 -19.39 -6.35 11.88
C GLY A 860 -17.97 -5.78 11.89
N THR A 861 -17.12 -6.13 12.86
CA THR A 861 -15.73 -5.62 13.00
C THR A 861 -14.70 -6.39 12.15
N LYS A 862 -15.11 -7.00 11.04
CA LYS A 862 -14.23 -7.78 10.17
C LYS A 862 -14.48 -7.43 8.70
N TRP A 863 -13.39 -7.10 8.01
CA TRP A 863 -13.34 -7.05 6.56
C TRP A 863 -13.30 -8.48 6.03
N ASN A 864 -14.33 -8.91 5.29
CA ASN A 864 -14.33 -10.21 4.62
C ASN A 864 -14.25 -9.92 3.12
N ILE A 865 -13.22 -10.45 2.45
CA ILE A 865 -12.89 -10.15 1.05
C ILE A 865 -14.13 -10.32 0.16
N THR A 866 -14.45 -9.28 -0.60
CA THR A 866 -14.83 -9.41 -2.01
C THR A 866 -14.05 -8.36 -2.76
N ALA A 867 -13.02 -8.80 -3.50
CA ALA A 867 -12.54 -8.06 -4.66
C ALA A 867 -13.75 -7.56 -5.47
N GLY A 868 -13.67 -6.37 -6.05
CA GLY A 868 -14.56 -6.02 -7.17
C GLY A 868 -14.61 -7.18 -8.17
N ASN A 869 -15.78 -7.44 -8.77
CA ASN A 869 -16.09 -8.70 -9.46
C ASN A 869 -14.92 -9.32 -10.22
N ILE A 870 -14.32 -10.37 -9.64
CA ILE A 870 -13.49 -11.32 -10.36
C ILE A 870 -14.37 -11.93 -11.45
N ASN A 871 -14.19 -11.49 -12.69
CA ASN A 871 -14.92 -12.05 -13.83
C ASN A 871 -14.21 -13.29 -14.37
N GLU A 872 -14.90 -14.07 -15.20
CA GLU A 872 -14.41 -15.35 -15.71
C GLU A 872 -13.14 -15.21 -16.57
N ASN A 873 -12.88 -14.03 -17.15
CA ASN A 873 -11.69 -13.77 -17.97
C ASN A 873 -10.43 -13.64 -17.12
N PHE A 874 -10.52 -13.00 -15.95
CA PHE A 874 -9.41 -12.96 -14.99
C PHE A 874 -9.08 -14.36 -14.46
N ILE A 875 -10.10 -15.15 -14.12
CA ILE A 875 -9.92 -16.55 -13.71
C ILE A 875 -9.31 -17.39 -14.84
N ALA A 876 -9.68 -17.12 -16.10
CA ALA A 876 -9.13 -17.80 -17.26
C ALA A 876 -7.66 -17.41 -17.50
N TYR A 877 -7.30 -16.13 -17.38
CA TYR A 877 -5.92 -15.65 -17.54
C TYR A 877 -4.96 -16.25 -16.50
N VAL A 878 -5.37 -16.26 -15.24
CA VAL A 878 -4.60 -16.88 -14.14
C VAL A 878 -4.44 -18.39 -14.36
N LYS A 879 -5.46 -19.07 -14.87
CA LYS A 879 -5.41 -20.51 -15.20
C LYS A 879 -4.60 -20.84 -16.44
N ASP A 880 -4.71 -20.05 -17.51
CA ASP A 880 -4.05 -20.28 -18.79
C ASP A 880 -2.54 -20.01 -18.70
N ASN A 881 -2.12 -19.12 -17.80
CA ASN A 881 -0.71 -18.85 -17.48
C ASN A 881 -0.16 -19.67 -16.29
N ASN A 882 -0.98 -20.56 -15.70
CA ASN A 882 -0.59 -21.44 -14.60
C ASN A 882 -0.02 -20.69 -13.37
N ILE A 883 -0.60 -19.52 -13.06
CA ILE A 883 -0.19 -18.62 -11.98
C ILE A 883 -0.98 -19.00 -10.71
N ASP A 884 -0.29 -19.30 -9.60
CA ASP A 884 -0.93 -19.72 -8.35
C ASP A 884 -1.23 -18.54 -7.40
N VAL A 885 -2.01 -17.56 -7.88
CA VAL A 885 -2.59 -16.49 -7.03
C VAL A 885 -3.74 -17.02 -6.17
N TYR A 886 -4.24 -18.22 -6.51
CA TYR A 886 -5.46 -18.82 -5.98
C TYR A 886 -5.30 -19.34 -4.54
N ASN A 887 -4.11 -19.80 -4.14
CA ASN A 887 -3.81 -20.19 -2.76
C ASN A 887 -3.55 -18.99 -1.82
N TYR A 888 -3.12 -17.85 -2.36
CA TYR A 888 -2.72 -16.68 -1.57
C TYR A 888 -3.92 -15.92 -0.96
N PHE A 889 -5.07 -15.93 -1.64
CA PHE A 889 -6.25 -15.15 -1.21
C PHE A 889 -7.43 -15.99 -0.67
N LEU A 890 -7.45 -17.31 -0.89
CA LEU A 890 -8.62 -18.15 -0.56
C LEU A 890 -8.24 -19.56 -0.03
N GLY A 891 -7.71 -19.68 1.19
CA GLY A 891 -7.71 -21.01 1.82
C GLY A 891 -7.07 -21.18 3.19
N ASP A 892 -7.93 -21.28 4.23
CA ASP A 892 -7.71 -21.87 5.56
C ASP A 892 -6.47 -21.43 6.36
N ASP A 893 -6.65 -20.47 7.28
CA ASP A 893 -6.03 -20.27 8.62
C ASP A 893 -4.57 -20.75 8.94
N ASN A 894 -3.75 -21.21 8.00
CA ASN A 894 -2.42 -21.81 8.24
C ASN A 894 -1.46 -21.78 7.03
N ALA A 895 -1.67 -20.97 5.99
CA ALA A 895 -0.75 -20.93 4.84
C ALA A 895 -0.59 -19.54 4.19
N VAL A 896 -0.70 -18.48 4.99
CA VAL A 896 -0.25 -17.15 4.56
C VAL A 896 0.85 -16.78 5.53
N GLU A 897 2.04 -16.47 5.04
CA GLU A 897 3.03 -15.74 5.82
C GLU A 897 2.36 -14.43 6.24
N GLU A 898 2.06 -14.31 7.53
CA GLU A 898 1.41 -13.11 8.05
C GLU A 898 2.41 -11.96 7.90
N LEU A 899 2.02 -10.86 7.26
CA LEU A 899 2.84 -9.65 7.25
C LEU A 899 2.88 -9.07 8.66
N PHE A 900 4.02 -8.53 9.04
CA PHE A 900 4.24 -7.94 10.35
C PHE A 900 4.88 -6.57 10.22
N ASP A 901 4.46 -5.68 11.11
CA ASP A 901 5.07 -4.38 11.28
C ASP A 901 6.52 -4.55 11.78
N PRO A 902 7.54 -4.01 11.07
CA PRO A 902 8.95 -4.21 11.41
C PRO A 902 9.35 -3.55 12.75
N LEU A 903 8.63 -2.51 13.20
CA LEU A 903 8.93 -1.77 14.43
C LEU A 903 8.29 -2.36 15.69
N THR A 904 7.11 -2.96 15.55
CA THR A 904 6.27 -3.40 16.67
C THR A 904 6.09 -4.91 16.71
N ASN A 905 6.43 -5.60 15.61
CA ASN A 905 6.24 -7.04 15.45
C ASN A 905 4.77 -7.48 15.56
N GLU A 906 3.84 -6.55 15.33
CA GLU A 906 2.40 -6.78 15.30
C GLU A 906 1.96 -7.12 13.88
N LYS A 907 0.91 -7.92 13.73
CA LYS A 907 0.41 -8.30 12.40
C LYS A 907 -0.01 -7.06 11.62
N TYR A 908 0.50 -6.90 10.41
CA TYR A 908 0.18 -5.79 9.52
C TYR A 908 -0.95 -6.17 8.56
N ASP A 909 -2.07 -5.47 8.65
CA ASP A 909 -3.26 -5.75 7.84
C ASP A 909 -3.29 -4.85 6.59
N LEU A 910 -2.64 -5.27 5.50
CA LEU A 910 -2.64 -4.55 4.22
C LEU A 910 -4.06 -4.27 3.68
N LYS A 911 -5.05 -5.11 4.00
CA LYS A 911 -6.43 -4.89 3.53
C LYS A 911 -7.06 -3.73 4.28
N HIS A 912 -6.77 -3.64 5.56
CA HIS A 912 -7.16 -2.50 6.37
C HIS A 912 -6.42 -1.23 5.90
N LEU A 913 -5.12 -1.31 5.63
CA LEU A 913 -4.34 -0.19 5.10
C LEU A 913 -4.95 0.33 3.79
N ALA A 914 -5.19 -0.57 2.84
CA ALA A 914 -5.69 -0.23 1.52
C ALA A 914 -7.10 0.38 1.58
N ALA A 915 -7.97 -0.17 2.44
CA ALA A 915 -9.30 0.36 2.66
C ALA A 915 -9.28 1.77 3.28
N THR A 916 -8.37 2.01 4.23
CA THR A 916 -8.22 3.31 4.88
C THR A 916 -7.58 4.34 3.94
N MET A 917 -6.50 4.03 3.22
CA MET A 917 -5.86 4.94 2.25
C MET A 917 -6.80 5.32 1.11
N ASN A 918 -7.44 4.35 0.45
CA ASN A 918 -8.39 4.61 -0.63
C ASN A 918 -9.55 5.51 -0.16
N ALA A 919 -9.93 5.44 1.11
CA ALA A 919 -10.96 6.32 1.63
C ALA A 919 -10.51 7.78 1.78
N TYR A 920 -9.22 8.01 2.03
CA TYR A 920 -8.66 9.36 2.01
C TYR A 920 -8.61 9.91 0.59
N PHE A 921 -8.22 9.09 -0.40
CA PHE A 921 -8.27 9.44 -1.83
C PHE A 921 -9.66 9.79 -2.34
N GLU A 922 -10.72 9.10 -1.90
CA GLU A 922 -12.08 9.34 -2.36
C GLU A 922 -12.75 10.60 -1.76
N LYS A 923 -12.22 11.15 -0.65
CA LYS A 923 -12.95 12.14 0.15
C LYS A 923 -12.32 13.53 0.23
N ASN A 924 -11.12 13.73 -0.28
CA ASN A 924 -10.36 14.98 -0.44
C ASN A 924 -10.14 15.87 0.82
N ASP A 925 -11.02 15.87 1.83
CA ASP A 925 -10.84 16.63 3.08
C ASP A 925 -11.51 16.01 4.33
N ILE A 926 -10.72 15.21 5.06
CA ILE A 926 -11.09 14.67 6.38
C ILE A 926 -10.99 15.72 7.51
N LYS A 927 -10.29 16.86 7.34
CA LYS A 927 -10.22 17.91 8.38
C LYS A 927 -11.62 18.47 8.70
N SER A 928 -12.51 18.49 7.70
CA SER A 928 -13.93 18.85 7.86
C SER A 928 -14.70 17.93 8.82
N ILE A 929 -14.35 16.63 8.89
CA ILE A 929 -15.00 15.63 9.74
C ILE A 929 -14.60 15.83 11.22
N TYR A 930 -13.34 16.15 11.50
CA TYR A 930 -12.83 16.43 12.85
C TYR A 930 -13.37 17.73 13.47
N SER A 931 -13.88 18.65 12.64
CA SER A 931 -14.41 19.95 13.09
C SER A 931 -15.80 19.85 13.77
N THR A 932 -16.56 18.78 13.53
CA THR A 932 -17.89 18.61 14.13
C THR A 932 -17.90 17.53 15.22
N TYR A 933 -17.98 17.99 16.47
CA TYR A 933 -17.98 17.23 17.73
C TYR A 933 -19.03 16.09 17.89
N TYR A 934 -19.75 15.68 16.84
CA TYR A 934 -20.81 14.66 16.84
C TYR A 934 -21.07 14.06 15.44
N GLY A 935 -20.03 13.63 14.71
CA GLY A 935 -20.18 12.69 13.59
C GLY A 935 -20.59 11.31 14.12
N SER A 936 -21.45 10.57 13.41
CA SER A 936 -21.89 9.27 13.91
C SER A 936 -20.76 8.24 13.76
N MET A 937 -20.54 7.36 14.74
CA MET A 937 -19.53 6.28 14.70
C MET A 937 -19.63 5.36 13.46
N ASN A 938 -20.71 5.43 12.67
CA ASN A 938 -20.84 4.68 11.42
C ASN A 938 -20.17 5.37 10.22
N ASP A 939 -19.88 6.67 10.32
CA ASP A 939 -19.17 7.45 9.30
C ASP A 939 -17.65 7.47 9.55
N MET A 940 -17.17 6.82 10.62
CA MET A 940 -15.75 6.69 10.99
C MET A 940 -15.29 5.24 11.10
N ALA A 941 -16.22 4.28 11.09
CA ALA A 941 -15.88 2.85 11.09
C ALA A 941 -15.26 2.49 9.74
N GLY A 942 -13.93 2.29 9.74
CA GLY A 942 -13.12 2.05 8.55
C GLY A 942 -12.23 3.22 8.11
N TRP A 943 -12.26 4.38 8.81
CA TRP A 943 -11.46 5.59 8.48
C TRP A 943 -10.78 6.15 9.74
N ALA A 944 -9.68 5.55 10.22
CA ALA A 944 -8.97 5.96 11.45
C ALA A 944 -9.83 5.94 12.74
N GLY A 945 -11.00 5.30 12.68
CA GLY A 945 -12.05 5.37 13.70
C GLY A 945 -11.71 4.63 14.98
N ASP A 946 -10.81 3.65 14.94
CA ASP A 946 -10.44 2.87 16.11
C ASP A 946 -9.41 3.62 16.97
N LEU A 947 -8.41 4.24 16.34
CA LEU A 947 -7.47 5.16 16.99
C LEU A 947 -8.19 6.42 17.53
N GLN A 948 -9.11 7.01 16.77
CA GLN A 948 -9.92 8.13 17.24
C GLN A 948 -10.83 7.75 18.41
N GLN A 949 -11.39 6.54 18.43
CA GLN A 949 -12.23 6.06 19.53
C GLN A 949 -11.41 5.82 20.81
N VAL A 950 -10.14 5.43 20.70
CA VAL A 950 -9.17 5.39 21.80
C VAL A 950 -8.89 6.81 22.32
N ILE A 951 -8.65 7.78 21.43
CA ILE A 951 -8.41 9.20 21.78
C ILE A 951 -9.66 9.84 22.42
N ASP A 952 -10.86 9.57 21.93
CA ASP A 952 -12.12 10.17 22.39
C ASP A 952 -12.68 9.53 23.68
N GLN A 953 -12.46 8.23 23.93
CA GLN A 953 -12.96 7.58 25.16
C GLN A 953 -12.30 8.12 26.43
N ASP A 954 -11.07 8.64 26.35
CA ASP A 954 -10.38 9.26 27.50
C ASP A 954 -10.80 10.72 27.77
N ILE A 955 -11.28 11.45 26.76
CA ILE A 955 -11.80 12.82 26.96
C ILE A 955 -13.16 12.81 27.70
N LEU A 956 -13.94 11.72 27.57
CA LEU A 956 -15.32 11.69 28.07
C LEU A 956 -15.60 10.90 29.36
N TYR A 957 -14.75 9.94 29.80
CA TYR A 957 -15.20 9.00 30.86
C TYR A 957 -14.32 8.74 32.11
N GLY A 958 -13.38 9.62 32.44
CA GLY A 958 -13.21 9.97 33.86
C GLY A 958 -11.87 9.69 34.55
N LYS A 959 -10.88 10.50 34.20
CA LYS A 959 -9.93 11.04 35.18
C LYS A 959 -9.85 12.55 35.02
N ASP A 960 -9.67 13.26 36.12
CA ASP A 960 -9.67 14.72 36.20
C ASP A 960 -8.93 15.35 35.01
N GLN A 961 -9.53 16.40 34.42
CA GLN A 961 -9.00 17.23 33.34
C GLN A 961 -7.57 17.76 33.58
N TYR A 962 -6.94 17.50 34.73
CA TYR A 962 -5.59 17.89 35.08
C TYR A 962 -4.52 16.81 34.83
N TYR A 963 -4.90 15.52 34.72
CA TYR A 963 -3.98 14.40 34.48
C TYR A 963 -3.70 14.16 32.99
N ALA A 964 -4.68 14.40 32.11
CA ALA A 964 -4.52 14.28 30.66
C ALA A 964 -3.54 15.31 30.05
N HIS A 965 -3.30 16.43 30.74
CA HIS A 965 -2.45 17.52 30.26
C HIS A 965 -0.93 17.30 30.47
N ASN A 966 -0.48 16.16 31.02
CA ASN A 966 0.91 15.97 31.47
C ASN A 966 1.50 14.57 31.17
N MET A 967 0.94 13.80 30.23
CA MET A 967 1.37 12.42 29.95
C MET A 967 2.38 12.36 28.79
N SER A 968 3.46 11.55 28.89
CA SER A 968 4.44 11.34 27.82
C SER A 968 3.96 10.33 26.77
N ILE A 969 4.51 10.35 25.54
CA ILE A 969 4.23 9.34 24.49
C ILE A 969 4.48 7.91 24.99
N GLU A 970 5.57 7.64 25.73
CA GLU A 970 5.77 6.33 26.37
C GLU A 970 4.67 5.94 27.35
N ALA A 971 4.09 6.90 28.08
CA ALA A 971 3.03 6.64 29.05
C ALA A 971 1.66 6.50 28.39
N ALA A 972 1.43 7.18 27.25
CA ALA A 972 0.26 6.97 26.39
C ALA A 972 0.35 5.62 25.67
N TYR A 973 1.52 5.25 25.14
CA TYR A 973 1.80 3.92 24.58
C TYR A 973 1.68 2.82 25.64
N GLN A 974 2.23 3.01 26.84
CA GLN A 974 2.06 2.07 27.96
C GLN A 974 0.62 2.03 28.46
N GLU A 975 -0.11 3.14 28.57
CA GLU A 975 -1.54 3.11 28.93
C GLU A 975 -2.35 2.42 27.82
N MET A 976 -2.17 2.74 26.53
CA MET A 976 -2.81 2.05 25.41
C MET A 976 -2.52 0.54 25.42
N SER A 977 -1.25 0.14 25.52
CA SER A 977 -0.81 -1.26 25.62
C SER A 977 -1.38 -1.96 26.87
N THR A 978 -1.43 -1.27 28.02
CA THR A 978 -1.99 -1.81 29.28
C THR A 978 -3.53 -1.87 29.26
N TYR A 979 -4.21 -0.97 28.55
CA TYR A 979 -5.67 -0.90 28.44
C TYR A 979 -6.20 -1.92 27.43
N LEU A 980 -5.53 -2.06 26.28
CA LEU A 980 -5.80 -3.10 25.27
C LEU A 980 -5.44 -4.50 25.80
N GLY A 981 -4.33 -4.62 26.53
CA GLY A 981 -3.92 -5.88 27.17
C GLY A 981 -4.82 -6.37 28.32
N ASN A 982 -5.66 -5.50 28.93
CA ASN A 982 -6.50 -5.85 30.08
C ASN A 982 -7.98 -6.12 29.77
N ARG A 983 -8.46 -5.86 28.55
CA ARG A 983 -9.80 -6.30 28.14
C ARG A 983 -9.69 -7.53 27.26
N SER A 984 -10.05 -8.67 27.83
CA SER A 984 -10.42 -9.88 27.08
C SER A 984 -11.68 -9.72 26.20
N ASN A 985 -12.13 -8.47 25.94
CA ASN A 985 -13.40 -8.10 25.30
C ASN A 985 -13.36 -6.73 24.56
N SER A 986 -12.21 -6.08 24.36
CA SER A 986 -12.10 -5.03 23.32
C SER A 986 -12.00 -5.71 21.96
N HIS A 987 -12.74 -5.23 20.96
CA HIS A 987 -12.81 -5.84 19.63
C HIS A 987 -11.66 -5.41 18.69
N TYR A 988 -10.65 -4.69 19.20
CA TYR A 988 -9.63 -4.00 18.39
C TYR A 988 -8.23 -4.19 19.01
N GLY A 989 -7.25 -4.49 18.17
CA GLY A 989 -5.85 -4.76 18.53
C GLY A 989 -4.93 -3.56 18.28
N ILE A 990 -3.68 -3.63 18.75
CA ILE A 990 -2.66 -2.60 18.48
C ILE A 990 -2.26 -2.56 16.99
N SER A 991 -2.40 -3.69 16.28
CA SER A 991 -2.27 -3.80 14.83
C SER A 991 -3.18 -2.83 14.07
N ASP A 992 -4.43 -2.70 14.51
CA ASP A 992 -5.45 -1.91 13.81
C ASP A 992 -5.11 -0.41 13.92
N VAL A 993 -4.63 0.00 15.10
CA VAL A 993 -4.20 1.38 15.39
C VAL A 993 -2.97 1.78 14.58
N ILE A 994 -2.04 0.85 14.39
CA ILE A 994 -0.83 1.05 13.59
C ILE A 994 -1.22 1.28 12.13
N VAL A 995 -2.03 0.39 11.58
CA VAL A 995 -2.47 0.45 10.18
C VAL A 995 -3.29 1.72 9.90
N ASP A 996 -4.14 2.14 10.84
CA ASP A 996 -4.87 3.41 10.74
C ASP A 996 -3.92 4.61 10.67
N ALA A 997 -2.91 4.68 11.55
CA ALA A 997 -1.97 5.81 11.58
C ALA A 997 -1.11 5.86 10.31
N ASP A 998 -0.67 4.69 9.85
CA ASP A 998 0.17 4.54 8.67
C ASP A 998 -0.59 4.93 7.40
N ALA A 999 -1.84 4.48 7.25
CA ALA A 999 -2.68 4.82 6.10
C ALA A 999 -2.86 6.34 5.92
N VAL A 1000 -3.08 7.07 7.01
CA VAL A 1000 -3.21 8.53 6.95
C VAL A 1000 -1.91 9.18 6.53
N ASN A 1001 -0.80 8.78 7.14
CA ASN A 1001 0.49 9.38 6.83
C ASN A 1001 0.93 9.09 5.40
N LEU A 1002 0.73 7.85 4.92
CA LEU A 1002 1.01 7.46 3.54
C LEU A 1002 0.17 8.28 2.54
N TYR A 1003 -1.10 8.53 2.85
CA TYR A 1003 -1.92 9.40 2.00
C TYR A 1003 -1.36 10.83 1.91
N TYR A 1004 -0.95 11.43 3.04
CA TYR A 1004 -0.37 12.78 3.01
C TYR A 1004 1.02 12.81 2.35
N GLU A 1005 1.85 11.79 2.57
CA GLU A 1005 3.14 11.65 1.89
C GLU A 1005 2.97 11.55 0.36
N TYR A 1006 1.98 10.79 -0.09
CA TYR A 1006 1.64 10.70 -1.52
C TYR A 1006 1.04 12.00 -2.05
N LYS A 1007 0.14 12.65 -1.28
CA LYS A 1007 -0.42 13.94 -1.68
C LYS A 1007 0.68 14.98 -1.92
N ASP A 1008 1.72 14.96 -1.09
CA ASP A 1008 2.86 15.87 -1.24
C ASP A 1008 3.84 15.41 -2.34
N ASN A 1009 3.76 14.14 -2.79
CA ASN A 1009 4.64 13.52 -3.79
C ASN A 1009 3.84 12.59 -4.75
N PRO A 1010 2.98 13.12 -5.63
CA PRO A 1010 2.01 12.32 -6.40
C PRO A 1010 2.63 11.38 -7.45
N ASN A 1011 3.92 11.53 -7.75
CA ASN A 1011 4.64 10.74 -8.75
C ASN A 1011 5.31 9.48 -8.17
N MET A 1012 5.24 9.24 -6.86
CA MET A 1012 5.78 8.02 -6.25
C MET A 1012 4.87 6.82 -6.51
N ASP A 1013 5.45 5.66 -6.80
CA ASP A 1013 4.69 4.41 -6.83
C ASP A 1013 4.40 3.90 -5.40
N LEU A 1014 3.53 2.89 -5.29
CA LEU A 1014 3.06 2.41 -3.98
C LEU A 1014 4.17 1.78 -3.14
N ASN A 1015 5.11 1.10 -3.79
CA ASN A 1015 6.23 0.46 -3.11
C ASN A 1015 7.21 1.51 -2.63
N GLU A 1016 7.53 2.48 -3.46
CA GLU A 1016 8.36 3.63 -3.10
C GLU A 1016 7.74 4.41 -1.95
N LEU A 1017 6.43 4.67 -1.99
CA LEU A 1017 5.69 5.35 -0.93
C LEU A 1017 5.72 4.58 0.40
N LEU A 1018 5.44 3.27 0.37
CA LEU A 1018 5.45 2.41 1.56
C LEU A 1018 6.85 2.26 2.14
N ASN A 1019 7.83 1.98 1.30
CA ASN A 1019 9.22 1.86 1.69
C ASN A 1019 9.71 3.18 2.28
N ASN A 1020 9.52 4.32 1.61
CA ASN A 1020 9.96 5.63 2.11
C ASN A 1020 9.32 5.99 3.46
N TYR A 1021 8.04 5.71 3.63
CA TYR A 1021 7.34 5.96 4.88
C TYR A 1021 7.82 5.08 6.03
N LEU A 1022 8.02 3.78 5.79
CA LEU A 1022 8.44 2.82 6.81
C LEU A 1022 9.92 2.94 7.16
N ILE A 1023 10.75 3.45 6.25
CA ILE A 1023 12.18 3.66 6.49
C ILE A 1023 12.44 4.92 7.32
N LYS A 1024 11.58 5.94 7.23
CA LYS A 1024 11.62 7.14 8.11
C LYS A 1024 11.23 6.86 9.56
N MET A 1025 10.89 5.61 9.88
CA MET A 1025 9.97 5.35 10.94
C MET A 1025 10.65 4.90 12.24
N ASN A 1026 10.36 5.64 13.29
CA ASN A 1026 10.37 5.11 14.65
C ASN A 1026 8.96 5.29 15.22
N ASN A 1027 8.57 4.47 16.21
CA ASN A 1027 7.21 4.51 16.78
C ASN A 1027 6.79 5.92 17.23
N LYS A 1028 7.73 6.78 17.60
CA LYS A 1028 7.44 8.14 18.06
C LYS A 1028 7.13 9.09 16.89
N GLN A 1029 7.81 8.92 15.75
CA GLN A 1029 7.62 9.73 14.55
C GLN A 1029 6.32 9.36 13.84
N ARG A 1030 6.03 8.07 13.66
CA ARG A 1030 4.77 7.54 13.11
C ARG A 1030 3.52 8.23 13.65
N PHE A 1031 3.37 8.24 14.98
CA PHE A 1031 2.20 8.85 15.62
C PHE A 1031 2.31 10.37 15.72
N SER A 1032 3.51 10.95 15.70
CA SER A 1032 3.69 12.40 15.65
C SER A 1032 3.20 12.96 14.31
N ASP A 1033 3.58 12.31 13.21
CA ASP A 1033 3.22 12.71 11.86
C ASP A 1033 1.73 12.51 11.62
N PHE A 1034 1.17 11.41 12.13
CA PHE A 1034 -0.27 11.18 12.12
C PHE A 1034 -1.04 12.36 12.74
N ILE A 1035 -0.61 12.79 13.93
CA ILE A 1035 -1.24 13.91 14.62
C ILE A 1035 -1.03 15.22 13.85
N TYR A 1036 0.15 15.45 13.29
CA TYR A 1036 0.41 16.64 12.47
C TYR A 1036 -0.52 16.68 11.25
N ASN A 1037 -0.56 15.60 10.49
CA ASN A 1037 -1.30 15.46 9.23
C ASN A 1037 -2.82 15.66 9.42
N ILE A 1038 -3.40 15.09 10.49
CA ILE A 1038 -4.83 15.29 10.76
C ILE A 1038 -5.16 16.66 11.38
N THR A 1039 -4.20 17.35 12.00
CA THR A 1039 -4.49 18.60 12.76
C THR A 1039 -3.89 19.88 12.19
N GLY A 1040 -2.95 19.79 11.23
CA GLY A 1040 -2.22 20.93 10.68
C GLY A 1040 -1.34 21.67 11.69
N SER A 1041 -1.10 21.11 12.88
CA SER A 1041 -0.22 21.73 13.88
C SER A 1041 0.34 20.69 14.84
N ASN A 1042 1.63 20.81 15.17
CA ASN A 1042 2.20 20.12 16.35
C ASN A 1042 1.73 20.77 17.68
N GLU A 1043 0.74 21.67 17.63
CA GLU A 1043 0.62 22.82 18.51
C GLU A 1043 -0.80 23.08 19.06
N ARG A 1044 -1.72 22.11 19.01
CA ARG A 1044 -2.95 22.18 19.81
C ARG A 1044 -2.57 22.31 21.29
N SER A 1045 -2.92 23.43 21.92
CA SER A 1045 -2.71 23.72 23.35
C SER A 1045 -3.44 22.77 24.31
N ASP A 1046 -4.28 21.91 23.75
CA ASP A 1046 -5.05 20.81 24.33
C ASP A 1046 -4.30 19.45 24.23
N LEU A 1047 -3.20 19.38 23.49
CA LEU A 1047 -2.30 18.21 23.36
C LEU A 1047 -0.80 18.56 23.54
N LYS A 1048 -0.45 19.84 23.71
CA LYS A 1048 0.90 20.33 24.00
C LYS A 1048 1.33 19.99 25.43
N ILE A 1049 2.23 19.01 25.58
CA ILE A 1049 3.57 19.14 26.22
C ILE A 1049 4.37 17.91 25.77
N LEU A 1050 5.00 18.05 24.61
CA LEU A 1050 5.94 17.09 24.03
C LEU A 1050 7.34 17.70 24.06
N ALA A 1051 8.32 16.86 24.39
CA ALA A 1051 9.76 17.14 24.57
C ALA A 1051 10.18 17.68 25.96
N THR A 1052 10.70 16.79 26.82
CA THR A 1052 12.15 16.70 27.14
C THR A 1052 12.43 15.75 28.32
N SER A 1053 13.49 14.94 28.14
CA SER A 1053 14.25 14.16 29.14
C SER A 1053 13.58 12.96 29.83
N TYR A 1054 14.00 11.74 29.47
CA TYR A 1054 14.82 10.84 30.32
C TYR A 1054 15.07 9.49 29.61
N ILE A 1055 16.34 9.25 29.28
CA ILE A 1055 16.93 7.98 28.84
C ILE A 1055 16.93 6.98 30.01
N ARG A 1056 16.52 5.72 29.77
CA ARG A 1056 17.20 4.53 30.33
C ARG A 1056 17.14 3.32 29.38
N PRO A 1057 18.20 2.50 29.36
CA PRO A 1057 18.57 1.58 28.27
C PRO A 1057 17.81 0.24 28.35
N PRO A 1058 17.84 -0.58 27.27
CA PRO A 1058 17.25 -1.91 27.27
C PRO A 1058 17.84 -2.73 28.42
N MET A 1059 16.97 -3.23 29.29
CA MET A 1059 17.35 -4.17 30.34
C MET A 1059 16.69 -5.51 30.05
N ASP A 1060 17.51 -6.43 29.57
CA ASP A 1060 17.58 -7.84 29.95
C ASP A 1060 16.27 -8.51 30.40
N PHE A 1061 15.75 -9.40 29.55
CA PHE A 1061 14.87 -10.47 29.99
C PHE A 1061 15.65 -11.49 30.84
N LEU A 1062 15.75 -11.22 32.14
CA LEU A 1062 16.01 -12.23 33.17
C LEU A 1062 14.72 -12.59 33.91
N SER A 1063 14.21 -13.77 33.55
CA SER A 1063 13.55 -14.75 34.41
C SER A 1063 12.22 -14.37 35.11
N ALA A 1064 11.19 -15.08 34.68
CA ALA A 1064 9.99 -15.37 35.45
C ALA A 1064 10.32 -15.96 36.84
N GLY A 1065 9.66 -15.40 37.86
CA GLY A 1065 9.57 -15.96 39.21
C GLY A 1065 8.14 -15.84 39.72
N CYS A 1066 7.31 -16.87 39.48
CA CYS A 1066 6.01 -17.04 40.14
C CYS A 1066 6.13 -17.11 41.67
N VAL A 1067 5.36 -16.32 42.42
CA VAL A 1067 4.67 -16.74 43.66
C VAL A 1067 3.34 -15.98 43.84
N TYR A 1068 2.25 -16.75 43.97
CA TYR A 1068 0.87 -16.34 44.33
C TYR A 1068 0.75 -15.48 45.61
N SER A 1069 -0.19 -14.50 45.66
CA SER A 1069 -1.49 -14.61 46.37
C SER A 1069 -2.19 -13.26 46.72
N SER A 1070 -3.43 -13.13 46.24
CA SER A 1070 -4.66 -12.57 46.86
C SER A 1070 -4.72 -11.26 47.67
N SER A 1071 -5.77 -10.49 47.34
CA SER A 1071 -6.76 -9.79 48.20
C SER A 1071 -6.63 -8.27 48.48
N THR A 1072 -7.42 -7.51 47.71
CA THR A 1072 -8.43 -6.50 48.11
C THR A 1072 -8.10 -5.40 49.15
N CYS A 1073 -8.39 -4.14 48.74
CA CYS A 1073 -9.16 -3.08 49.42
C CYS A 1073 -8.46 -1.74 49.81
N ASN A 1074 -9.03 -0.66 49.25
CA ASN A 1074 -9.30 0.69 49.78
C ASN A 1074 -8.28 1.86 49.69
N LEU A 1075 -8.53 2.75 48.70
CA LEU A 1075 -9.13 4.11 48.83
C LEU A 1075 -8.70 5.03 50.01
N ILE A 1076 -8.26 6.26 49.66
CA ILE A 1076 -8.59 7.60 50.23
C ILE A 1076 -7.38 8.55 50.47
N THR A 1077 -7.28 9.55 49.57
CA THR A 1077 -6.98 11.02 49.71
C THR A 1077 -5.73 11.55 50.47
N GLU A 1078 -5.02 12.55 49.92
CA GLU A 1078 -5.29 14.02 50.06
C GLU A 1078 -4.12 14.90 49.54
N ASN A 1079 -4.49 16.06 48.97
CA ASN A 1079 -3.71 17.06 48.22
C ASN A 1079 -2.55 17.82 48.92
N MET A 1080 -1.62 18.31 48.08
CA MET A 1080 -1.07 19.68 48.00
C MET A 1080 0.11 20.17 48.91
N ILE A 1081 1.11 20.82 48.27
CA ILE A 1081 1.73 22.17 48.53
C ILE A 1081 3.29 22.28 48.48
N TYR A 1082 3.77 23.03 47.47
CA TYR A 1082 4.96 23.93 47.38
C TYR A 1082 6.40 23.34 47.50
N GLY A 1083 7.44 23.77 46.76
CA GLY A 1083 7.63 24.84 45.77
C GLY A 1083 9.14 25.03 45.48
N PHE A 1084 9.46 25.32 44.22
CA PHE A 1084 10.60 26.08 43.64
C PHE A 1084 12.02 26.09 44.29
N ALA A 1085 12.97 25.71 43.43
CA ALA A 1085 14.19 26.43 43.03
C ALA A 1085 15.56 26.06 43.64
N SER A 1086 16.48 25.85 42.68
CA SER A 1086 17.81 26.48 42.61
C SER A 1086 19.01 25.75 43.22
N ALA A 1087 19.73 25.08 42.31
CA ALA A 1087 21.12 25.40 41.96
C ALA A 1087 22.27 24.70 42.71
N PHE A 1088 23.14 24.17 41.85
CA PHE A 1088 24.61 24.23 41.89
C PHE A 1088 25.35 23.24 42.80
N CYS A 1089 26.16 22.42 42.11
CA CYS A 1089 27.59 22.22 42.37
C CYS A 1089 27.97 21.50 43.67
N ASP A 1090 28.89 20.54 43.73
CA ASP A 1090 30.00 20.20 42.85
C ASP A 1090 30.37 18.73 43.07
N TYR A 1091 30.81 18.10 41.99
CA TYR A 1091 32.13 17.46 41.91
C TYR A 1091 32.86 17.20 43.25
N TYR A 1092 32.86 15.92 43.62
CA TYR A 1092 34.03 15.13 44.04
C TYR A 1092 34.54 15.10 45.49
N PHE A 1093 35.00 13.88 45.79
CA PHE A 1093 35.95 13.43 46.82
C PHE A 1093 35.37 13.35 48.25
N ASP A 1094 35.47 12.25 48.99
CA ASP A 1094 36.06 10.92 48.80
C ASP A 1094 35.88 10.16 50.12
N LEU A 1095 36.23 8.86 50.12
CA LEU A 1095 36.68 8.10 51.29
C LEU A 1095 35.66 7.83 52.42
N ALA A 1096 35.09 6.61 52.41
CA ALA A 1096 35.54 5.50 53.29
C ALA A 1096 34.47 4.41 53.47
N ASN A 1097 34.51 3.36 52.65
CA ASN A 1097 34.70 1.95 53.05
C ASN A 1097 34.63 1.01 51.85
#